data_AF-A0A7X0PLX9-F1
#
_entry.id   AF-A0A7X0PLX9-F1
#
_cell.length_a   1.000
_cell.length_b   1.000
_cell.length_c   1.000
_cell.angle_alpha   90.00
_cell.angle_beta   90.00
_cell.angle_gamma   90.00
#
_symmetry.space_group_name_H-M   'P 1'
#
loop_
_entity.id
_entity.type
_entity.pdbx_description
1 polymer ?
#
loop_
_entity_poly.entity_id
_entity_poly.type
_entity_poly.pdbx_seq_one_letter_code
_entity_poly.pdbx_strand_id
1 'polypeptide(L)'
;MPSLRFVPLAEVAHLLPADSPLAERLRTAPEDFEDETAAWITGDVQWPELPLDTPLVADGGLRQLAQAQPATVALPRRAPYLVLVEGGLAIGGALTASDIYGTTHLIVRGDLQVQHAVLGGQWLYVQGACVVAGLLWGHGRHGGLQVDGGLTARVALFTDAYPVQVAGGEQVEFLLDEVRGGPSLAEFSSEIAGLVFLPEYFDGIDDGTDGIGDLLDRDRVVAAVRAGDSPVRASSDIHADLPLASDLFADEAISVANILAVVNSPIVTHKEKKAPGWFGQTDFSLCRRHVDADGDQRDDNVFITVWKTWDFYLSVEHEPTRKGLLARLSAAVLRKPIPFTEVTTLLYRGYTEGTADGWKVLDAEAPAEAREAGTKAWRGVLDYVRRAVGQSRAGYPLHHRLQAELTPRRIEQFTDIPYFTEEFNDWWDSDKNGDWHGDVWVGARQPCLHEGEPYGRALKLSWENGEARPGDDSDDAYAAYQLDIDEARSGPPRVEFQYTQRQSEAKATLPRGAVDHIARLLRLYAQVEAAIQGQHEKQQAERAEARRIEAAVRLLATPPLAPDLPDAAVFPVELMLLSEQWQNGGEGYVAAIRAHQYAMAEHAPQADGESDGEEGEDPSTDDLPEDPRKASAPTVLQLARVVNRHADEALAERFRQRFAFAPDAFVRTAAKAGQFIGPAFLLADGRMLARIGPTYSDTVHWVQIEGTALTPLPALQGLGRSADGQCFAQSDGTHITTHRGFGGPQIAQWPLPHGNEGIPESMGLVGGALGRRCDEIIPFNDGQRVLLRNPTGIYLLGASQGAQRLHPQEFDEGEDGEDDGGPYTWPKNHEDAAEGEPAGQLLSMDMLHMALSPDERFIAVGDQDSTHILLDAAGHPVRTLATQSSYPHHARFSHDGARLWFNSCHLYNGITIATAVDAADDAEGTVVDAQWRVYASATLPGQVVMGDADGYLHALDDEGRTLWRHHVGSSISAIEASPDGSTLLVGSYGGYLAVLERKETGLDPYSIGTSPYTEVRRWIFWRSEDAPLRW
;
A
#
# COMPACT_ATOMS: atom_id res chain seq x y z
N MET A 1 -14.19 -9.71 40.43
CA MET A 1 -14.04 -8.84 39.26
C MET A 1 -12.56 -8.76 38.97
N PRO A 2 -12.16 -8.88 37.70
CA PRO A 2 -10.76 -8.72 37.31
C PRO A 2 -10.26 -7.31 37.65
N SER A 3 -9.01 -7.20 38.12
CA SER A 3 -8.38 -5.91 38.42
C SER A 3 -7.40 -5.52 37.32
N LEU A 4 -7.31 -4.25 36.96
CA LEU A 4 -6.34 -3.73 35.99
C LEU A 4 -5.42 -2.68 36.62
N ARG A 5 -4.12 -2.76 36.31
CA ARG A 5 -3.13 -1.72 36.61
C ARG A 5 -2.21 -1.51 35.41
N PHE A 6 -1.87 -0.26 35.12
CA PHE A 6 -0.76 0.06 34.23
C PHE A 6 0.49 0.26 35.08
N VAL A 7 1.55 -0.48 34.77
CA VAL A 7 2.81 -0.47 35.52
C VAL A 7 3.98 -0.40 34.55
N PRO A 8 5.15 0.12 34.95
CA PRO A 8 6.38 -0.01 34.18
C PRO A 8 6.64 -1.48 33.82
N LEU A 9 7.08 -1.74 32.59
CA LEU A 9 7.30 -3.11 32.09
C LEU A 9 8.25 -3.92 33.01
N ALA A 10 9.25 -3.25 33.59
CA ALA A 10 10.19 -3.85 34.54
C ALA A 10 9.52 -4.45 35.79
N GLU A 11 8.38 -3.90 36.25
CA GLU A 11 7.68 -4.39 37.44
C GLU A 11 7.08 -5.79 37.23
N VAL A 12 6.67 -6.11 35.99
CA VAL A 12 6.08 -7.41 35.63
C VAL A 12 7.08 -8.38 35.02
N ALA A 13 8.36 -8.00 34.89
CA ALA A 13 9.40 -8.83 34.30
C ALA A 13 9.53 -10.22 34.96
N HIS A 14 9.29 -10.31 36.27
CA HIS A 14 9.32 -11.56 37.03
C HIS A 14 8.14 -12.52 36.74
N LEU A 15 7.10 -12.03 36.04
CA LEU A 15 5.95 -12.81 35.61
C LEU A 15 6.10 -13.34 34.18
N LEU A 16 7.12 -12.87 33.46
CA LEU A 16 7.48 -13.36 32.13
C LEU A 16 8.08 -14.79 32.24
N PRO A 17 7.89 -15.64 31.22
CA PRO A 17 8.62 -16.90 31.10
C PRO A 17 10.13 -16.64 31.07
N ALA A 18 10.88 -17.37 31.90
CA ALA A 18 12.31 -17.09 32.13
C ALA A 18 13.18 -17.18 30.86
N ASP A 19 12.77 -18.04 29.92
CA ASP A 19 13.49 -18.30 28.66
C ASP A 19 12.92 -17.52 27.47
N SER A 20 12.03 -16.53 27.70
CA SER A 20 11.44 -15.77 26.59
C SER A 20 12.38 -14.70 26.03
N PRO A 21 12.29 -14.36 24.73
CA PRO A 21 13.06 -13.28 24.14
C PRO A 21 12.88 -11.94 24.85
N LEU A 22 11.65 -11.63 25.29
CA LEU A 22 11.34 -10.41 26.02
C LEU A 22 12.01 -10.38 27.41
N ALA A 23 12.00 -11.51 28.14
CA ALA A 23 12.66 -11.61 29.43
C ALA A 23 14.20 -11.54 29.31
N GLU A 24 14.79 -12.07 28.24
CA GLU A 24 16.22 -11.91 27.95
C GLU A 24 16.55 -10.45 27.65
N ARG A 25 15.81 -9.79 26.74
CA ARG A 25 16.05 -8.38 26.38
C ARG A 25 15.95 -7.45 27.59
N LEU A 26 14.93 -7.62 28.44
CA LEU A 26 14.80 -6.86 29.69
C LEU A 26 15.96 -7.07 30.68
N ARG A 27 16.69 -8.20 30.58
CA ARG A 27 17.89 -8.45 31.39
C ARG A 27 19.16 -7.88 30.77
N THR A 28 19.28 -7.89 29.45
CA THR A 28 20.52 -7.51 28.73
C THR A 28 20.58 -6.05 28.33
N ALA A 29 19.44 -5.43 28.07
CA ALA A 29 19.30 -4.02 27.66
C ALA A 29 18.03 -3.41 28.30
N PRO A 30 17.98 -3.29 29.64
CA PRO A 30 16.82 -2.70 30.33
C PRO A 30 16.55 -1.25 29.95
N GLU A 31 17.58 -0.51 29.53
CA GLU A 31 17.51 0.89 29.06
C GLU A 31 16.58 1.06 27.86
N ASP A 32 16.45 0.05 26.99
CA ASP A 32 15.55 0.07 25.82
C ASP A 32 14.06 0.17 26.21
N PHE A 33 13.72 -0.09 27.48
CA PHE A 33 12.35 -0.25 27.95
C PHE A 33 11.99 0.67 29.14
N GLU A 34 12.80 1.69 29.43
CA GLU A 34 12.60 2.57 30.59
C GLU A 34 11.24 3.27 30.57
N ASP A 35 10.76 3.66 29.39
CA ASP A 35 9.47 4.34 29.19
C ASP A 35 8.32 3.38 28.84
N GLU A 36 8.57 2.07 28.76
CA GLU A 36 7.57 1.09 28.32
C GLU A 36 6.65 0.63 29.46
N THR A 37 5.36 0.46 29.13
CA THR A 37 4.33 0.12 30.12
C THR A 37 3.66 -1.23 29.85
N ALA A 38 3.19 -1.90 30.91
CA ALA A 38 2.42 -3.12 30.83
C ALA A 38 1.02 -2.93 31.43
N ALA A 39 0.00 -3.43 30.73
CA ALA A 39 -1.34 -3.60 31.26
C ALA A 39 -1.42 -4.92 32.05
N TRP A 40 -1.32 -4.85 33.37
CA TRP A 40 -1.36 -6.01 34.26
C TRP A 40 -2.77 -6.25 34.78
N ILE A 41 -3.36 -7.37 34.37
CA ILE A 41 -4.70 -7.82 34.71
C ILE A 41 -4.61 -9.03 35.64
N THR A 42 -5.35 -9.04 36.76
CA THR A 42 -5.49 -10.23 37.61
C THR A 42 -6.93 -10.73 37.62
N GLY A 43 -7.09 -12.04 37.44
CA GLY A 43 -8.39 -12.72 37.30
C GLY A 43 -8.84 -12.92 35.85
N ASP A 44 -9.87 -13.74 35.68
CA ASP A 44 -10.38 -14.12 34.35
C ASP A 44 -11.12 -12.96 33.67
N VAL A 45 -10.86 -12.78 32.37
CA VAL A 45 -11.44 -11.73 31.53
C VAL A 45 -12.11 -12.32 30.29
N GLN A 46 -13.22 -11.70 29.89
CA GLN A 46 -13.94 -12.03 28.67
C GLN A 46 -14.15 -10.76 27.85
N TRP A 47 -13.71 -10.78 26.60
CA TRP A 47 -13.79 -9.63 25.69
C TRP A 47 -14.44 -10.02 24.34
N PRO A 48 -15.10 -9.08 23.66
CA PRO A 48 -15.61 -9.33 22.32
C PRO A 48 -14.45 -9.47 21.31
N GLU A 49 -13.40 -8.67 21.43
CA GLU A 49 -12.24 -8.67 20.55
C GLU A 49 -11.02 -8.09 21.29
N LEU A 50 -9.83 -8.29 20.71
CA LEU A 50 -8.59 -7.67 21.16
C LEU A 50 -7.68 -7.34 19.96
N PRO A 51 -7.65 -6.08 19.49
CA PRO A 51 -6.62 -5.60 18.58
C PRO A 51 -5.35 -5.23 19.37
N LEU A 52 -4.23 -5.89 19.08
CA LEU A 52 -2.94 -5.62 19.73
C LEU A 52 -2.26 -4.36 19.18
N ASP A 53 -2.62 -3.89 17.99
CA ASP A 53 -2.11 -2.60 17.48
C ASP A 53 -2.71 -1.42 18.25
N THR A 54 -3.96 -1.57 18.72
CA THR A 54 -4.75 -0.52 19.36
C THR A 54 -5.51 -1.05 20.59
N PRO A 55 -4.81 -1.61 21.60
CA PRO A 55 -5.45 -2.28 22.73
C PRO A 55 -6.29 -1.33 23.60
N LEU A 56 -6.15 0.00 23.44
CA LEU A 56 -6.86 1.04 24.17
C LEU A 56 -8.00 1.72 23.38
N VAL A 57 -8.46 1.11 22.28
CA VAL A 57 -9.61 1.63 21.49
C VAL A 57 -10.84 1.89 22.38
N ALA A 58 -11.62 2.93 22.05
CA ALA A 58 -12.74 3.44 22.87
C ALA A 58 -13.70 2.37 23.40
N ASP A 59 -14.11 1.44 22.55
CA ASP A 59 -15.02 0.33 22.88
C ASP A 59 -14.30 -0.99 23.19
N GLY A 60 -12.97 -0.95 23.32
CA GLY A 60 -12.12 -2.12 23.53
C GLY A 60 -12.22 -2.71 24.92
N GLY A 61 -12.02 -4.02 25.03
CA GLY A 61 -12.15 -4.76 26.29
C GLY A 61 -11.24 -4.25 27.43
N LEU A 62 -10.03 -3.78 27.10
CA LEU A 62 -9.09 -3.23 28.07
C LEU A 62 -9.54 -1.87 28.61
N ARG A 63 -10.08 -0.99 27.76
CA ARG A 63 -10.59 0.33 28.16
C ARG A 63 -11.89 0.21 28.96
N GLN A 64 -12.80 -0.68 28.55
CA GLN A 64 -14.00 -1.01 29.32
C GLN A 64 -13.63 -1.58 30.70
N LEU A 65 -12.59 -2.42 30.79
CA LEU A 65 -12.11 -2.94 32.06
C LEU A 65 -11.52 -1.84 32.96
N ALA A 66 -10.82 -0.86 32.39
CA ALA A 66 -10.32 0.31 33.12
C ALA A 66 -11.45 1.17 33.68
N GLN A 67 -12.49 1.44 32.88
CA GLN A 67 -13.67 2.20 33.29
C GLN A 67 -14.50 1.48 34.36
N ALA A 68 -14.50 0.14 34.35
CA ALA A 68 -15.21 -0.68 35.32
C ALA A 68 -14.48 -0.82 36.67
N GLN A 69 -13.26 -0.30 36.81
CA GLN A 69 -12.52 -0.39 38.07
C GLN A 69 -13.16 0.50 39.17
N PRO A 70 -13.18 0.05 40.43
CA PRO A 70 -13.70 0.87 41.54
C PRO A 70 -12.91 2.15 41.80
N ALA A 71 -11.65 2.20 41.39
CA ALA A 71 -10.78 3.36 41.46
C ALA A 71 -10.46 3.82 40.03
N THR A 72 -10.40 5.12 39.81
CA THR A 72 -10.03 5.70 38.52
C THR A 72 -8.65 5.19 38.09
N VAL A 73 -8.60 4.43 36.99
CA VAL A 73 -7.36 4.01 36.36
C VAL A 73 -7.02 5.03 35.28
N ALA A 74 -5.89 5.72 35.44
CA ALA A 74 -5.38 6.60 34.39
C ALA A 74 -4.89 5.73 33.23
N LEU A 75 -5.38 6.01 32.02
CA LEU A 75 -4.89 5.35 30.81
C LEU A 75 -3.54 5.97 30.40
N PRO A 76 -2.55 5.18 29.98
CA PRO A 76 -1.29 5.72 29.46
C PRO A 76 -1.51 6.44 28.13
N ARG A 77 -0.63 7.42 27.81
CA ARG A 77 -0.66 8.18 26.55
C ARG A 77 -0.31 7.34 25.32
N ARG A 78 0.42 6.24 25.51
CA ARG A 78 0.80 5.27 24.47
C ARG A 78 0.17 3.92 24.77
N ALA A 79 0.00 3.08 23.76
CA ALA A 79 -0.39 1.69 23.95
C ALA A 79 0.62 0.98 24.87
N PRO A 80 0.17 0.09 25.77
CA PRO A 80 1.08 -0.71 26.58
C PRO A 80 1.89 -1.63 25.67
N TYR A 81 3.20 -1.73 25.92
CA TYR A 81 4.08 -2.69 25.26
C TYR A 81 3.65 -4.15 25.48
N LEU A 82 3.00 -4.42 26.62
CA LEU A 82 2.57 -5.75 27.03
C LEU A 82 1.17 -5.74 27.65
N VAL A 83 0.30 -6.63 27.20
CA VAL A 83 -0.93 -7.03 27.92
C VAL A 83 -0.65 -8.34 28.65
N LEU A 84 -0.72 -8.32 29.98
CA LEU A 84 -0.48 -9.47 30.86
C LEU A 84 -1.75 -9.84 31.61
N VAL A 85 -2.29 -11.03 31.33
CA VAL A 85 -3.46 -11.59 32.01
C VAL A 85 -3.02 -12.70 32.97
N GLU A 86 -3.04 -12.41 34.27
CA GLU A 86 -2.84 -13.37 35.36
C GLU A 86 -4.17 -14.08 35.68
N GLY A 87 -4.65 -14.86 34.71
CA GLY A 87 -5.95 -15.53 34.68
C GLY A 87 -6.24 -16.12 33.29
N GLY A 88 -7.45 -16.61 33.08
CA GLY A 88 -7.93 -17.03 31.76
C GLY A 88 -8.43 -15.85 30.91
N LEU A 89 -8.26 -15.95 29.60
CA LEU A 89 -8.73 -14.96 28.62
C LEU A 89 -9.66 -15.63 27.62
N ALA A 90 -10.91 -15.16 27.55
CA ALA A 90 -11.89 -15.60 26.55
C ALA A 90 -12.24 -14.45 25.60
N ILE A 91 -12.00 -14.61 24.31
CA ILE A 91 -12.30 -13.63 23.27
C ILE A 91 -13.42 -14.20 22.37
N GLY A 92 -14.58 -13.54 22.37
CA GLY A 92 -15.76 -13.98 21.61
C GLY A 92 -15.62 -13.85 20.09
N GLY A 93 -14.73 -12.96 19.64
CA GLY A 93 -14.42 -12.65 18.25
C GLY A 93 -12.92 -12.75 17.98
N ALA A 94 -12.31 -11.70 17.44
CA ALA A 94 -10.96 -11.77 16.93
C ALA A 94 -9.88 -11.24 17.90
N LEU A 95 -8.76 -11.97 17.97
CA LEU A 95 -7.46 -11.49 18.43
C LEU A 95 -6.65 -11.12 17.19
N THR A 96 -6.29 -9.85 17.03
CA THR A 96 -5.66 -9.39 15.78
C THR A 96 -4.45 -8.50 16.03
N ALA A 97 -3.52 -8.54 15.09
CA ALA A 97 -2.46 -7.56 14.97
C ALA A 97 -2.09 -7.37 13.49
N SER A 98 -2.28 -6.17 12.96
CA SER A 98 -2.02 -5.82 11.58
C SER A 98 -0.54 -5.51 11.34
N ASP A 99 0.13 -4.84 12.28
CA ASP A 99 1.52 -4.41 12.12
C ASP A 99 2.52 -5.55 12.38
N ILE A 100 3.32 -5.90 11.36
CA ILE A 100 4.33 -6.98 11.42
C ILE A 100 5.62 -6.59 12.15
N TYR A 101 5.81 -5.32 12.51
CA TYR A 101 6.99 -4.83 13.25
C TYR A 101 6.81 -4.83 14.77
N GLY A 102 5.62 -5.23 15.26
CA GLY A 102 5.37 -5.48 16.68
C GLY A 102 5.02 -4.20 17.47
N THR A 103 3.81 -4.16 18.01
CA THR A 103 3.25 -3.03 18.78
C THR A 103 3.02 -3.42 20.24
N THR A 104 2.10 -4.36 20.49
CA THR A 104 1.76 -4.85 21.85
C THR A 104 1.86 -6.37 21.94
N HIS A 105 2.62 -6.90 22.90
CA HIS A 105 2.70 -8.34 23.17
C HIS A 105 1.57 -8.83 24.09
N LEU A 106 1.27 -10.14 24.08
CA LEU A 106 0.20 -10.74 24.90
C LEU A 106 0.70 -11.96 25.68
N ILE A 107 0.49 -11.94 27.00
CA ILE A 107 0.81 -13.04 27.90
C ILE A 107 -0.43 -13.43 28.69
N VAL A 108 -0.81 -14.71 28.62
CA VAL A 108 -1.94 -15.28 29.35
C VAL A 108 -1.40 -16.39 30.27
N ARG A 109 -1.53 -16.22 31.59
CA ARG A 109 -1.06 -17.19 32.60
C ARG A 109 -2.07 -18.32 32.87
N GLY A 110 -3.28 -18.23 32.32
CA GLY A 110 -4.31 -19.28 32.32
C GLY A 110 -4.59 -19.81 30.91
N ASP A 111 -5.83 -20.23 30.68
CA ASP A 111 -6.30 -20.72 29.38
C ASP A 111 -6.67 -19.54 28.45
N LEU A 112 -6.41 -19.70 27.15
CA LEU A 112 -6.86 -18.79 26.09
C LEU A 112 -7.94 -19.47 25.25
N GLN A 113 -9.11 -18.84 25.12
CA GLN A 113 -10.15 -19.25 24.18
C GLN A 113 -10.45 -18.09 23.24
N VAL A 114 -10.40 -18.32 21.93
CA VAL A 114 -10.63 -17.29 20.93
C VAL A 114 -11.32 -17.84 19.68
N GLN A 115 -12.15 -17.02 19.04
CA GLN A 115 -12.83 -17.42 17.80
C GLN A 115 -11.85 -17.40 16.61
N HIS A 116 -11.11 -16.30 16.42
CA HIS A 116 -10.04 -16.18 15.41
C HIS A 116 -8.82 -15.46 15.98
N ALA A 117 -7.61 -15.91 15.65
CA ALA A 117 -6.35 -15.26 16.01
C ALA A 117 -5.51 -15.03 14.75
N VAL A 118 -5.27 -13.77 14.38
CA VAL A 118 -4.42 -13.39 13.23
C VAL A 118 -3.34 -12.45 13.73
N LEU A 119 -2.11 -12.93 13.83
CA LEU A 119 -0.99 -12.30 14.53
C LEU A 119 0.15 -12.01 13.56
N GLY A 120 0.94 -10.96 13.81
CA GLY A 120 2.12 -10.68 13.00
C GLY A 120 3.12 -9.81 13.73
N GLY A 121 4.34 -10.29 13.98
CA GLY A 121 5.35 -9.50 14.69
C GLY A 121 5.21 -9.41 16.22
N GLN A 122 4.05 -9.74 16.82
CA GLN A 122 3.91 -9.80 18.28
C GLN A 122 4.16 -11.21 18.83
N TRP A 123 4.63 -11.24 20.07
CA TRP A 123 4.78 -12.45 20.85
C TRP A 123 3.51 -12.76 21.67
N LEU A 124 2.97 -13.97 21.49
CA LEU A 124 1.85 -14.53 22.23
C LEU A 124 2.31 -15.71 23.09
N TYR A 125 2.21 -15.57 24.41
CA TYR A 125 2.46 -16.66 25.36
C TYR A 125 1.19 -17.07 26.10
N VAL A 126 0.94 -18.38 26.18
CA VAL A 126 -0.17 -18.98 26.92
C VAL A 126 0.36 -20.08 27.83
N GLN A 127 0.24 -19.92 29.15
CA GLN A 127 0.68 -20.94 30.11
C GLN A 127 -0.29 -22.13 30.17
N GLY A 128 -1.60 -21.88 30.03
CA GLY A 128 -2.64 -22.90 30.00
C GLY A 128 -2.88 -23.48 28.61
N ALA A 129 -4.08 -23.99 28.37
CA ALA A 129 -4.50 -24.46 27.06
C ALA A 129 -4.89 -23.29 26.14
N CYS A 130 -4.52 -23.36 24.87
CA CYS A 130 -4.94 -22.42 23.83
C CYS A 130 -5.95 -23.09 22.89
N VAL A 131 -7.16 -22.55 22.80
CA VAL A 131 -8.24 -23.05 21.95
C VAL A 131 -8.66 -21.98 20.95
N VAL A 132 -8.48 -22.26 19.66
CA VAL A 132 -8.86 -21.39 18.55
C VAL A 132 -9.95 -22.06 17.72
N ALA A 133 -11.18 -21.55 17.77
CA ALA A 133 -12.33 -22.21 17.14
C ALA A 133 -12.33 -22.12 15.61
N GLY A 134 -11.72 -21.06 15.06
CA GLY A 134 -11.70 -20.73 13.63
C GLY A 134 -10.31 -20.82 13.02
N LEU A 135 -9.67 -19.66 12.83
CA LEU A 135 -8.35 -19.53 12.20
C LEU A 135 -7.33 -19.07 13.24
N LEU A 136 -6.19 -19.76 13.32
CA LEU A 136 -4.97 -19.30 13.95
C LEU A 136 -3.94 -19.02 12.84
N TRP A 137 -3.60 -17.77 12.60
CA TRP A 137 -2.56 -17.38 11.65
C TRP A 137 -1.45 -16.62 12.36
N GLY A 138 -0.25 -17.18 12.40
CA GLY A 138 0.97 -16.48 12.80
C GLY A 138 1.86 -16.18 11.59
N HIS A 139 2.28 -14.93 11.44
CA HIS A 139 3.06 -14.46 10.31
C HIS A 139 4.28 -13.62 10.75
N GLY A 140 5.44 -13.87 10.16
CA GLY A 140 6.61 -13.02 10.30
C GLY A 140 7.58 -13.39 11.44
N ARG A 141 8.88 -13.26 11.17
CA ARG A 141 9.98 -13.63 12.08
C ARG A 141 10.10 -12.82 13.38
N HIS A 142 9.43 -11.67 13.47
CA HIS A 142 9.61 -10.72 14.56
C HIS A 142 8.77 -11.03 15.81
N GLY A 143 7.80 -11.94 15.69
CA GLY A 143 6.91 -12.37 16.79
C GLY A 143 7.10 -13.84 17.18
N GLY A 144 6.06 -14.45 17.74
CA GLY A 144 6.02 -15.90 17.94
C GLY A 144 4.88 -16.36 18.84
N LEU A 145 4.55 -17.65 18.75
CA LEU A 145 3.55 -18.32 19.59
C LEU A 145 4.23 -19.32 20.53
N GLN A 146 3.95 -19.21 21.83
CA GLN A 146 4.34 -20.21 22.82
C GLN A 146 3.13 -20.64 23.66
N VAL A 147 2.86 -21.94 23.73
CA VAL A 147 1.74 -22.51 24.50
C VAL A 147 2.23 -23.67 25.35
N ASP A 148 2.06 -23.61 26.68
CA ASP A 148 2.57 -24.65 27.57
C ASP A 148 1.55 -25.76 27.87
N GLY A 149 0.25 -25.45 27.89
CA GLY A 149 -0.83 -26.36 28.27
C GLY A 149 -1.52 -27.10 27.11
N GLY A 150 -1.04 -26.93 25.88
CA GLY A 150 -1.55 -27.58 24.67
C GLY A 150 -2.33 -26.64 23.74
N LEU A 151 -2.21 -26.88 22.43
CA LEU A 151 -2.87 -26.12 21.37
C LEU A 151 -3.98 -26.95 20.73
N THR A 152 -5.19 -26.39 20.65
CA THR A 152 -6.30 -26.91 19.85
C THR A 152 -6.75 -25.83 18.86
N ALA A 153 -6.75 -26.13 17.56
CA ALA A 153 -7.24 -25.21 16.55
C ALA A 153 -8.01 -25.93 15.44
N ARG A 154 -9.00 -25.28 14.84
CA ARG A 154 -9.62 -25.80 13.61
C ARG A 154 -8.67 -25.66 12.43
N VAL A 155 -8.28 -24.42 12.10
CA VAL A 155 -7.25 -24.16 11.09
C VAL A 155 -6.09 -23.44 11.75
N ALA A 156 -4.86 -23.92 11.54
CA ALA A 156 -3.65 -23.21 11.92
C ALA A 156 -2.74 -23.00 10.69
N LEU A 157 -2.27 -21.76 10.52
CA LEU A 157 -1.41 -21.31 9.44
C LEU A 157 -0.18 -20.60 10.06
N PHE A 158 1.02 -21.06 9.74
CA PHE A 158 2.26 -20.42 10.17
C PHE A 158 3.15 -20.14 8.96
N THR A 159 3.44 -18.86 8.71
CA THR A 159 4.14 -18.39 7.50
C THR A 159 5.27 -17.41 7.85
N ASP A 160 6.16 -17.14 6.90
CA ASP A 160 7.31 -16.22 7.03
C ASP A 160 8.14 -16.43 8.33
N ALA A 161 8.60 -17.66 8.53
CA ALA A 161 9.45 -18.05 9.67
C ALA A 161 8.87 -17.72 11.07
N TYR A 162 7.55 -17.59 11.22
CA TYR A 162 6.89 -17.31 12.50
C TYR A 162 7.20 -18.37 13.57
N PRO A 163 7.95 -18.05 14.64
CA PRO A 163 8.36 -19.03 15.65
C PRO A 163 7.17 -19.63 16.40
N VAL A 164 7.10 -20.96 16.51
CA VAL A 164 6.03 -21.67 17.24
C VAL A 164 6.59 -22.73 18.19
N GLN A 165 6.18 -22.68 19.46
CA GLN A 165 6.51 -23.65 20.50
C GLN A 165 5.23 -24.11 21.22
N VAL A 166 4.94 -25.41 21.18
CA VAL A 166 3.77 -25.99 21.84
C VAL A 166 4.20 -27.14 22.75
N ALA A 167 4.01 -26.99 24.05
CA ALA A 167 4.01 -28.06 25.04
C ALA A 167 2.57 -28.48 25.37
N GLY A 168 2.39 -29.66 25.98
CA GLY A 168 1.06 -30.18 26.34
C GLY A 168 0.28 -30.88 25.21
N GLY A 169 0.80 -30.87 23.97
CA GLY A 169 0.21 -31.55 22.80
C GLY A 169 -0.47 -30.59 21.83
N GLU A 170 -0.55 -30.98 20.55
CA GLU A 170 -1.11 -30.18 19.46
C GLU A 170 -2.23 -30.97 18.77
N GLN A 171 -3.42 -30.37 18.67
CA GLN A 171 -4.58 -30.91 17.98
C GLN A 171 -5.12 -29.87 17.01
N VAL A 172 -4.64 -29.92 15.77
CA VAL A 172 -5.09 -29.03 14.69
C VAL A 172 -5.82 -29.85 13.63
N GLU A 173 -7.03 -29.45 13.25
CA GLU A 173 -7.80 -30.17 12.22
C GLU A 173 -7.16 -29.97 10.83
N PHE A 174 -6.81 -28.73 10.47
CA PHE A 174 -6.11 -28.39 9.23
C PHE A 174 -4.87 -27.53 9.56
N LEU A 175 -3.69 -28.15 9.49
CA LEU A 175 -2.41 -27.48 9.76
C LEU A 175 -1.69 -27.18 8.45
N LEU A 176 -1.42 -25.89 8.20
CA LEU A 176 -0.56 -25.38 7.14
C LEU A 176 0.66 -24.73 7.81
N ASP A 177 1.82 -25.36 7.71
CA ASP A 177 2.99 -24.97 8.49
C ASP A 177 4.24 -24.92 7.61
N GLU A 178 4.69 -23.70 7.30
CA GLU A 178 5.88 -23.43 6.49
C GLU A 178 7.15 -23.32 7.35
N VAL A 179 7.03 -23.42 8.68
CA VAL A 179 8.09 -23.04 9.62
C VAL A 179 8.76 -24.24 10.27
N ARG A 180 7.98 -25.17 10.83
CA ARG A 180 8.53 -26.21 11.75
C ARG A 180 9.06 -27.47 11.05
N GLY A 181 8.81 -27.64 9.75
CA GLY A 181 9.29 -28.80 8.97
C GLY A 181 8.87 -30.18 9.52
N GLY A 182 7.85 -30.20 10.38
CA GLY A 182 7.29 -31.42 10.97
C GLY A 182 6.31 -32.13 10.03
N PRO A 183 5.95 -33.40 10.31
CA PRO A 183 4.89 -34.11 9.61
C PRO A 183 3.56 -33.36 9.72
N SER A 184 3.20 -32.60 8.69
CA SER A 184 1.85 -32.10 8.50
C SER A 184 1.28 -32.78 7.25
N LEU A 185 -0.03 -32.95 7.21
CA LEU A 185 -0.75 -33.47 6.03
C LEU A 185 -0.73 -32.43 4.87
N ALA A 186 0.25 -31.53 4.83
CA ALA A 186 0.39 -30.35 3.96
C ALA A 186 1.84 -29.83 3.91
N GLU A 187 2.84 -30.72 3.99
CA GLU A 187 4.25 -30.35 3.75
C GLU A 187 4.36 -29.86 2.28
N PHE A 188 4.47 -28.54 2.09
CA PHE A 188 4.61 -27.80 0.80
C PHE A 188 3.33 -27.63 -0.03
N SER A 189 2.29 -26.93 0.45
CA SER A 189 1.11 -26.73 -0.39
C SER A 189 0.39 -25.39 -0.29
N SER A 190 0.92 -24.36 -0.95
CA SER A 190 0.13 -23.19 -1.35
C SER A 190 -1.15 -23.60 -2.11
N GLU A 191 -1.14 -24.77 -2.72
CA GLU A 191 -2.27 -25.39 -3.41
C GLU A 191 -3.43 -25.75 -2.47
N ILE A 192 -3.15 -26.16 -1.22
CA ILE A 192 -4.20 -26.53 -0.25
C ILE A 192 -4.84 -25.31 0.38
N ALA A 193 -4.17 -24.16 0.38
CA ALA A 193 -4.82 -22.90 0.71
C ALA A 193 -6.10 -22.71 -0.13
N GLY A 194 -6.07 -23.08 -1.43
CA GLY A 194 -7.24 -23.05 -2.33
C GLY A 194 -8.41 -23.96 -1.93
N LEU A 195 -8.18 -24.96 -1.08
CA LEU A 195 -9.25 -25.81 -0.52
C LEU A 195 -9.70 -25.36 0.87
N VAL A 196 -8.87 -24.61 1.60
CA VAL A 196 -9.13 -24.19 2.99
C VAL A 196 -9.70 -22.78 3.06
N PHE A 197 -9.14 -21.83 2.32
CA PHE A 197 -9.56 -20.43 2.30
C PHE A 197 -10.64 -20.18 1.25
N LEU A 198 -11.48 -19.19 1.48
CA LEU A 198 -12.44 -18.72 0.49
C LEU A 198 -11.73 -17.87 -0.59
N PRO A 199 -12.17 -17.92 -1.87
CA PRO A 199 -11.46 -17.27 -2.99
C PRO A 199 -11.23 -15.76 -2.86
N GLU A 200 -12.07 -15.03 -2.13
CA GLU A 200 -11.99 -13.58 -1.96
C GLU A 200 -10.81 -13.09 -1.08
N TYR A 201 -10.18 -14.00 -0.33
CA TYR A 201 -9.05 -13.71 0.56
C TYR A 201 -7.68 -13.97 -0.05
N PHE A 202 -7.63 -14.37 -1.33
CA PHE A 202 -6.37 -14.47 -2.05
C PHE A 202 -5.93 -13.10 -2.57
N ASP A 203 -4.63 -12.85 -2.57
CA ASP A 203 -4.08 -11.64 -3.16
C ASP A 203 -3.76 -11.87 -4.65
N GLY A 204 -4.40 -11.09 -5.51
CA GLY A 204 -4.16 -11.13 -6.96
C GLY A 204 -4.26 -12.52 -7.62
N ILE A 205 -3.45 -12.69 -8.67
CA ILE A 205 -3.23 -13.94 -9.40
C ILE A 205 -1.78 -14.36 -9.12
N ASP A 206 -1.64 -15.33 -8.23
CA ASP A 206 -0.36 -15.76 -7.67
C ASP A 206 -0.20 -17.27 -7.87
N ASP A 207 0.97 -17.73 -8.30
CA ASP A 207 1.20 -19.14 -8.63
C ASP A 207 1.42 -20.04 -7.38
N GLY A 208 1.62 -19.42 -6.23
CA GLY A 208 1.86 -19.98 -4.91
C GLY A 208 3.29 -20.46 -4.69
N THR A 209 4.26 -19.99 -5.48
CA THR A 209 5.67 -20.41 -5.36
C THR A 209 6.41 -19.68 -4.25
N ASP A 210 6.01 -18.44 -3.91
CA ASP A 210 6.61 -17.64 -2.84
C ASP A 210 6.14 -18.02 -1.43
N GLY A 211 4.95 -18.62 -1.31
CA GLY A 211 4.43 -19.17 -0.06
C GLY A 211 2.94 -18.90 0.14
N ILE A 212 2.36 -19.47 1.19
CA ILE A 212 0.95 -19.23 1.56
C ILE A 212 0.76 -17.83 2.11
N GLY A 213 1.79 -17.26 2.74
CA GLY A 213 1.76 -15.90 3.28
C GLY A 213 1.47 -14.86 2.21
N ASP A 214 2.23 -14.91 1.11
CA ASP A 214 2.10 -13.98 -0.02
C ASP A 214 0.84 -14.24 -0.85
N LEU A 215 0.42 -15.50 -0.93
CA LEU A 215 -0.79 -15.90 -1.64
C LEU A 215 -2.11 -15.33 -1.05
N LEU A 216 -2.11 -14.88 0.21
CA LEU A 216 -3.30 -14.42 0.93
C LEU A 216 -3.24 -12.91 1.21
N ASP A 217 -4.34 -12.19 0.95
CA ASP A 217 -4.51 -10.79 1.34
C ASP A 217 -4.78 -10.74 2.86
N ARG A 218 -3.69 -10.55 3.61
CA ARG A 218 -3.71 -10.55 5.07
C ARG A 218 -4.61 -9.47 5.65
N ASP A 219 -4.64 -8.28 5.05
CA ASP A 219 -5.45 -7.16 5.54
C ASP A 219 -6.94 -7.46 5.39
N ARG A 220 -7.36 -8.08 4.27
CA ARG A 220 -8.74 -8.57 4.10
C ARG A 220 -9.09 -9.65 5.11
N VAL A 221 -8.16 -10.56 5.39
CA VAL A 221 -8.38 -11.61 6.40
C VAL A 221 -8.56 -11.00 7.78
N VAL A 222 -7.73 -10.01 8.17
CA VAL A 222 -7.86 -9.29 9.45
C VAL A 222 -9.21 -8.56 9.52
N ALA A 223 -9.60 -7.86 8.45
CA ALA A 223 -10.88 -7.14 8.39
C ALA A 223 -12.08 -8.09 8.56
N ALA A 224 -12.07 -9.24 7.87
CA ALA A 224 -13.14 -10.23 7.96
C ALA A 224 -13.27 -10.84 9.36
N VAL A 225 -12.17 -11.23 10.00
CA VAL A 225 -12.25 -11.81 11.34
C VAL A 225 -12.69 -10.77 12.38
N ARG A 226 -12.31 -9.50 12.24
CA ARG A 226 -12.82 -8.38 13.07
C ARG A 226 -14.32 -8.17 12.88
N ALA A 227 -14.83 -8.32 11.64
CA ALA A 227 -16.26 -8.29 11.35
C ALA A 227 -17.04 -9.51 11.86
N GLY A 228 -16.35 -10.54 12.37
CA GLY A 228 -16.95 -11.80 12.83
C GLY A 228 -17.16 -12.84 11.74
N ASP A 229 -16.61 -12.61 10.55
CA ASP A 229 -16.66 -13.54 9.41
C ASP A 229 -15.51 -14.56 9.48
N SER A 230 -15.71 -15.71 8.83
CA SER A 230 -14.71 -16.78 8.75
C SER A 230 -14.04 -16.77 7.37
N PRO A 231 -12.72 -16.51 7.28
CA PRO A 231 -12.00 -16.52 5.99
C PRO A 231 -11.79 -17.93 5.42
N VAL A 232 -12.01 -18.96 6.24
CA VAL A 232 -11.84 -20.36 5.87
C VAL A 232 -13.19 -21.08 5.71
N ARG A 233 -13.21 -22.07 4.83
CA ARG A 233 -14.36 -22.93 4.53
C ARG A 233 -14.75 -23.82 5.72
N ALA A 234 -15.97 -24.36 5.69
CA ALA A 234 -16.45 -25.28 6.71
C ALA A 234 -15.68 -26.62 6.65
N SER A 235 -15.39 -27.22 7.82
CA SER A 235 -14.67 -28.50 7.89
C SER A 235 -15.32 -29.61 7.06
N SER A 236 -16.66 -29.64 6.96
CA SER A 236 -17.39 -30.62 6.14
C SER A 236 -17.05 -30.52 4.65
N ASP A 237 -16.88 -29.29 4.15
CA ASP A 237 -16.60 -29.05 2.74
C ASP A 237 -15.14 -29.35 2.44
N ILE A 238 -14.23 -29.00 3.36
CA ILE A 238 -12.81 -29.33 3.24
C ILE A 238 -12.62 -30.85 3.27
N HIS A 239 -13.23 -31.59 4.20
CA HIS A 239 -13.14 -33.07 4.24
C HIS A 239 -13.77 -33.75 3.02
N ALA A 240 -14.84 -33.17 2.45
CA ALA A 240 -15.46 -33.69 1.24
C ALA A 240 -14.54 -33.57 0.02
N ASP A 241 -13.82 -32.44 -0.10
CA ASP A 241 -12.88 -32.19 -1.18
C ASP A 241 -11.50 -32.82 -0.92
N LEU A 242 -11.12 -33.04 0.34
CA LEU A 242 -9.83 -33.59 0.78
C LEU A 242 -9.99 -34.83 1.70
N PRO A 243 -10.56 -35.94 1.19
CA PRO A 243 -10.49 -37.21 1.90
C PRO A 243 -9.04 -37.69 1.99
N LEU A 244 -8.60 -38.08 3.19
CA LEU A 244 -7.23 -38.54 3.45
C LEU A 244 -7.21 -40.02 3.87
N ALA A 245 -6.29 -40.79 3.29
CA ALA A 245 -6.03 -42.17 3.69
C ALA A 245 -5.02 -42.23 4.86
N SER A 246 -5.39 -41.69 6.03
CA SER A 246 -4.50 -41.57 7.20
C SER A 246 -4.02 -42.91 7.76
N ASP A 247 -4.71 -44.00 7.45
CA ASP A 247 -4.39 -45.39 7.81
C ASP A 247 -3.38 -46.06 6.86
N LEU A 248 -2.97 -45.40 5.77
CA LEU A 248 -2.16 -46.02 4.72
C LEU A 248 -0.73 -46.35 5.17
N PHE A 249 -0.16 -45.51 6.03
CA PHE A 249 1.21 -45.65 6.53
C PHE A 249 1.20 -45.66 8.06
N ALA A 250 2.03 -46.51 8.67
CA ALA A 250 2.15 -46.58 10.13
C ALA A 250 3.11 -45.51 10.69
N ASP A 251 4.10 -45.14 9.89
CA ASP A 251 5.07 -44.07 10.13
C ASP A 251 5.51 -43.48 8.77
N GLU A 252 6.40 -42.49 8.79
CA GLU A 252 6.90 -41.82 7.58
C GLU A 252 8.32 -42.24 7.21
N ALA A 253 8.84 -43.33 7.79
CA ALA A 253 10.20 -43.76 7.54
C ALA A 253 10.36 -44.30 6.10
N ILE A 254 11.54 -44.12 5.51
CA ILE A 254 11.92 -44.85 4.29
C ILE A 254 12.12 -46.32 4.69
N SER A 255 11.11 -47.16 4.45
CA SER A 255 11.08 -48.55 4.89
C SER A 255 10.49 -49.46 3.82
N VAL A 256 10.79 -50.77 3.88
CA VAL A 256 10.18 -51.78 3.00
C VAL A 256 8.66 -51.67 3.04
N ALA A 257 8.08 -51.54 4.23
CA ALA A 257 6.64 -51.46 4.42
C ALA A 257 6.02 -50.25 3.70
N ASN A 258 6.62 -49.07 3.84
CA ASN A 258 6.08 -47.85 3.23
C ASN A 258 6.35 -47.79 1.72
N ILE A 259 7.50 -48.26 1.23
CA ILE A 259 7.77 -48.38 -0.21
C ILE A 259 6.76 -49.32 -0.87
N LEU A 260 6.53 -50.50 -0.27
CA LEU A 260 5.53 -51.45 -0.77
C LEU A 260 4.10 -50.89 -0.68
N ALA A 261 3.76 -50.14 0.36
CA ALA A 261 2.45 -49.49 0.48
C ALA A 261 2.22 -48.46 -0.63
N VAL A 262 3.24 -47.66 -0.98
CA VAL A 262 3.18 -46.68 -2.08
C VAL A 262 2.97 -47.37 -3.44
N VAL A 263 3.82 -48.34 -3.81
CA VAL A 263 3.77 -48.95 -5.17
C VAL A 263 2.61 -49.93 -5.36
N ASN A 264 2.07 -50.47 -4.26
CA ASN A 264 0.87 -51.31 -4.28
C ASN A 264 -0.43 -50.53 -4.06
N SER A 265 -0.36 -49.21 -3.94
CA SER A 265 -1.54 -48.34 -3.88
C SER A 265 -2.39 -48.43 -5.16
N PRO A 266 -3.68 -48.05 -5.08
CA PRO A 266 -4.57 -48.00 -6.25
C PRO A 266 -4.16 -46.97 -7.32
N ILE A 267 -3.20 -46.10 -7.01
CA ILE A 267 -2.67 -45.10 -7.96
C ILE A 267 -1.88 -45.78 -9.07
N VAL A 268 -1.07 -46.80 -8.73
CA VAL A 268 -0.37 -47.62 -9.72
C VAL A 268 -1.33 -48.68 -10.26
N THR A 269 -1.85 -48.43 -11.47
CA THR A 269 -2.82 -49.36 -12.07
C THR A 269 -2.16 -50.71 -12.41
N HIS A 270 -2.93 -51.80 -12.31
CA HIS A 270 -2.41 -53.13 -12.62
C HIS A 270 -1.93 -53.28 -14.07
N LYS A 271 -2.38 -52.42 -14.99
CA LYS A 271 -2.03 -52.44 -16.42
C LYS A 271 -0.75 -51.66 -16.71
N GLU A 272 -0.61 -50.46 -16.16
CA GLU A 272 0.51 -49.56 -16.51
C GLU A 272 1.78 -49.91 -15.74
N LYS A 273 1.67 -50.53 -14.55
CA LYS A 273 2.81 -50.89 -13.67
C LYS A 273 3.67 -49.72 -13.17
N LYS A 274 3.53 -48.53 -13.76
CA LYS A 274 4.16 -47.28 -13.36
C LYS A 274 3.13 -46.16 -13.23
N ALA A 275 3.37 -45.21 -12.32
CA ALA A 275 2.58 -43.99 -12.20
C ALA A 275 3.52 -42.80 -11.91
N PRO A 276 3.62 -41.81 -12.83
CA PRO A 276 4.33 -40.57 -12.56
C PRO A 276 3.45 -39.58 -11.77
N GLY A 277 4.09 -38.61 -11.13
CA GLY A 277 3.45 -37.47 -10.49
C GLY A 277 4.49 -36.46 -10.05
N TRP A 278 4.07 -35.24 -9.73
CA TRP A 278 4.96 -34.20 -9.23
C TRP A 278 4.24 -33.28 -8.25
N PHE A 279 5.02 -32.51 -7.49
CA PHE A 279 4.58 -31.44 -6.61
C PHE A 279 5.72 -30.42 -6.48
N GLY A 280 5.39 -29.13 -6.63
CA GLY A 280 6.38 -28.06 -6.78
C GLY A 280 7.51 -28.44 -7.75
N GLN A 281 8.74 -28.41 -7.25
CA GLN A 281 9.95 -28.74 -8.00
C GLN A 281 10.35 -30.22 -7.96
N THR A 282 9.54 -31.09 -7.35
CA THR A 282 9.82 -32.52 -7.18
C THR A 282 8.95 -33.37 -8.09
N ASP A 283 9.57 -34.14 -8.99
CA ASP A 283 8.90 -35.19 -9.78
C ASP A 283 9.24 -36.57 -9.20
N PHE A 284 8.30 -37.51 -9.31
CA PHE A 284 8.51 -38.88 -8.90
C PHE A 284 7.84 -39.89 -9.83
N SER A 285 8.35 -41.11 -9.82
CA SER A 285 7.77 -42.26 -10.50
C SER A 285 7.65 -43.45 -9.57
N LEU A 286 6.43 -43.97 -9.44
CA LEU A 286 6.13 -45.19 -8.69
C LEU A 286 6.18 -46.38 -9.64
N CYS A 287 6.93 -47.43 -9.30
CA CYS A 287 7.09 -48.62 -10.14
C CYS A 287 6.76 -49.88 -9.34
N ARG A 288 5.74 -50.62 -9.79
CA ARG A 288 5.45 -51.96 -9.29
C ARG A 288 6.28 -52.98 -10.05
N ARG A 289 6.81 -53.97 -9.36
CA ARG A 289 7.64 -55.03 -9.92
C ARG A 289 6.99 -55.68 -11.15
N HIS A 290 7.69 -55.67 -12.27
CA HIS A 290 7.26 -56.26 -13.54
C HIS A 290 8.46 -56.57 -14.45
N VAL A 291 8.18 -57.24 -15.56
CA VAL A 291 9.13 -57.34 -16.68
C VAL A 291 8.66 -56.32 -17.72
N ASP A 292 9.53 -55.38 -18.07
CA ASP A 292 9.18 -54.35 -19.05
C ASP A 292 9.20 -54.89 -20.49
N ALA A 293 8.90 -54.02 -21.46
CA ALA A 293 8.79 -54.40 -22.87
C ALA A 293 10.11 -54.92 -23.46
N ASP A 294 11.24 -54.55 -22.87
CA ASP A 294 12.59 -54.92 -23.31
C ASP A 294 13.06 -56.24 -22.66
N GLY A 295 12.27 -56.79 -21.73
CA GLY A 295 12.56 -58.03 -21.03
C GLY A 295 13.37 -57.83 -19.74
N ASP A 296 13.58 -56.57 -19.32
CA ASP A 296 14.32 -56.26 -18.11
C ASP A 296 13.42 -56.41 -16.88
N GLN A 297 14.01 -56.95 -15.80
CA GLN A 297 13.32 -57.04 -14.52
C GLN A 297 13.36 -55.68 -13.83
N ARG A 298 12.18 -55.14 -13.54
CA ARG A 298 12.00 -53.97 -12.69
C ARG A 298 11.52 -54.42 -11.34
N ASP A 299 12.23 -54.07 -10.28
CA ASP A 299 11.78 -54.28 -8.90
C ASP A 299 10.79 -53.20 -8.46
N ASP A 300 10.19 -53.41 -7.29
CA ASP A 300 9.33 -52.40 -6.65
C ASP A 300 10.20 -51.21 -6.26
N ASN A 301 9.96 -50.04 -6.84
CA ASN A 301 10.80 -48.86 -6.60
C ASN A 301 10.05 -47.53 -6.72
N VAL A 302 10.62 -46.52 -6.08
CA VAL A 302 10.25 -45.11 -6.17
C VAL A 302 11.47 -44.34 -6.63
N PHE A 303 11.35 -43.67 -7.78
CA PHE A 303 12.35 -42.72 -8.27
C PHE A 303 11.85 -41.31 -7.98
N ILE A 304 12.70 -40.44 -7.48
CA ILE A 304 12.36 -39.05 -7.14
C ILE A 304 13.46 -38.14 -7.71
N THR A 305 13.09 -37.03 -8.33
CA THR A 305 14.00 -35.99 -8.79
C THR A 305 13.54 -34.63 -8.28
N VAL A 306 14.47 -33.85 -7.71
CA VAL A 306 14.24 -32.50 -7.19
C VAL A 306 14.95 -31.52 -8.11
N TRP A 307 14.22 -30.92 -9.07
CA TRP A 307 14.66 -29.94 -10.07
C TRP A 307 16.16 -29.96 -10.45
N LYS A 308 16.65 -31.08 -11.01
CA LYS A 308 18.07 -31.25 -11.40
C LYS A 308 19.06 -30.98 -10.26
N THR A 309 18.67 -31.12 -9.00
CA THR A 309 19.50 -30.87 -7.81
C THR A 309 19.85 -32.19 -7.15
N TRP A 310 18.85 -33.04 -6.97
CA TRP A 310 19.00 -34.38 -6.39
C TRP A 310 18.14 -35.39 -7.12
N ASP A 311 18.68 -36.59 -7.33
CA ASP A 311 17.88 -37.76 -7.65
C ASP A 311 18.00 -38.80 -6.53
N PHE A 312 16.90 -39.49 -6.26
CA PHE A 312 16.80 -40.57 -5.30
C PHE A 312 16.18 -41.80 -5.95
N TYR A 313 16.75 -42.97 -5.66
CA TYR A 313 16.24 -44.26 -6.09
C TYR A 313 16.07 -45.17 -4.88
N LEU A 314 14.82 -45.47 -4.55
CA LEU A 314 14.42 -46.25 -3.38
C LEU A 314 13.76 -47.54 -3.87
N SER A 315 14.43 -48.70 -3.75
CA SER A 315 13.89 -49.98 -4.21
C SER A 315 13.78 -51.03 -3.11
N VAL A 316 12.88 -51.99 -3.33
CA VAL A 316 12.74 -53.22 -2.54
C VAL A 316 13.12 -54.41 -3.43
N GLU A 317 14.27 -55.00 -3.15
CA GLU A 317 14.81 -56.14 -3.87
C GLU A 317 14.48 -57.46 -3.17
N HIS A 318 14.26 -58.50 -3.98
CA HIS A 318 13.96 -59.84 -3.51
C HIS A 318 15.22 -60.70 -3.47
N GLU A 319 15.95 -60.68 -2.35
CA GLU A 319 17.13 -61.53 -2.18
C GLU A 319 16.74 -62.98 -1.83
N PRO A 320 17.21 -64.00 -2.57
CA PRO A 320 16.90 -65.39 -2.24
C PRO A 320 17.45 -65.80 -0.86
N THR A 321 16.60 -66.30 0.04
CA THR A 321 17.09 -66.79 1.34
C THR A 321 18.07 -67.94 1.15
N ARG A 322 19.31 -67.78 1.65
CA ARG A 322 20.35 -68.82 1.54
C ARG A 322 19.92 -70.07 2.31
N LYS A 323 19.47 -71.11 1.60
CA LYS A 323 19.31 -72.48 2.13
C LYS A 323 20.31 -73.45 1.52
N GLY A 324 20.66 -74.48 2.29
CA GLY A 324 21.51 -75.58 1.84
C GLY A 324 20.94 -76.34 0.63
N LEU A 325 21.80 -77.05 -0.10
CA LEU A 325 21.53 -77.73 -1.38
C LEU A 325 20.24 -78.56 -1.43
N LEU A 326 19.89 -79.26 -0.35
CA LEU A 326 18.69 -80.11 -0.26
C LEU A 326 17.37 -79.30 -0.34
N ALA A 327 17.33 -78.10 0.24
CA ALA A 327 16.13 -77.25 0.22
C ALA A 327 15.90 -76.64 -1.17
N ARG A 328 16.97 -76.27 -1.88
CA ARG A 328 16.91 -75.73 -3.26
C ARG A 328 16.41 -76.78 -4.25
N LEU A 329 16.88 -78.02 -4.13
CA LEU A 329 16.41 -79.15 -4.95
C LEU A 329 14.92 -79.47 -4.67
N SER A 330 14.48 -79.40 -3.41
CA SER A 330 13.08 -79.64 -3.05
C SER A 330 12.11 -78.58 -3.62
N ALA A 331 12.52 -77.31 -3.65
CA ALA A 331 11.71 -76.22 -4.21
C ALA A 331 11.58 -76.32 -5.74
N ALA A 332 12.67 -76.70 -6.43
CA ALA A 332 12.68 -76.89 -7.88
C ALA A 332 11.80 -78.07 -8.34
N VAL A 333 11.78 -79.19 -7.59
CA VAL A 333 10.95 -80.36 -7.92
C VAL A 333 9.46 -80.13 -7.62
N LEU A 334 9.13 -79.36 -6.59
CA LEU A 334 7.75 -79.08 -6.18
C LEU A 334 7.14 -77.82 -6.82
N ARG A 335 7.88 -77.11 -7.69
CA ARG A 335 7.49 -75.79 -8.24
C ARG A 335 7.04 -74.80 -7.15
N LYS A 336 7.64 -74.87 -5.96
CA LYS A 336 7.33 -73.94 -4.88
C LYS A 336 8.16 -72.67 -5.06
N PRO A 337 7.58 -71.47 -4.83
CA PRO A 337 8.32 -70.22 -4.92
C PRO A 337 9.54 -70.26 -3.98
N ILE A 338 10.68 -69.79 -4.48
CA ILE A 338 11.91 -69.70 -3.68
C ILE A 338 11.65 -68.65 -2.60
N PRO A 339 11.77 -68.98 -1.30
CA PRO A 339 11.61 -67.98 -0.25
C PRO A 339 12.71 -66.92 -0.39
N PHE A 340 12.32 -65.65 -0.29
CA PHE A 340 13.19 -64.49 -0.39
C PHE A 340 13.08 -63.65 0.89
N THR A 341 14.03 -62.75 1.06
CA THR A 341 13.98 -61.64 2.01
C THR A 341 13.93 -60.34 1.22
N GLU A 342 13.04 -59.44 1.63
CA GLU A 342 12.96 -58.09 1.08
C GLU A 342 14.09 -57.25 1.71
N VAL A 343 14.88 -56.60 0.86
CA VAL A 343 16.00 -55.74 1.25
C VAL A 343 15.85 -54.40 0.54
N THR A 344 16.12 -53.30 1.24
CA THR A 344 16.07 -51.95 0.65
C THR A 344 17.39 -51.58 -0.01
N THR A 345 17.32 -51.07 -1.23
CA THR A 345 18.42 -50.37 -1.89
C THR A 345 18.08 -48.89 -1.99
N LEU A 346 18.81 -48.04 -1.27
CA LEU A 346 18.60 -46.59 -1.24
C LEU A 346 19.81 -45.90 -1.87
N LEU A 347 19.60 -45.23 -3.00
CA LEU A 347 20.65 -44.52 -3.73
C LEU A 347 20.29 -43.05 -3.91
N TYR A 348 21.31 -42.20 -3.99
CA TYR A 348 21.18 -40.80 -4.35
C TYR A 348 22.26 -40.35 -5.33
N ARG A 349 22.03 -39.27 -6.06
CA ARG A 349 23.06 -38.52 -6.79
C ARG A 349 22.73 -37.04 -6.80
N GLY A 350 23.76 -36.20 -6.77
CA GLY A 350 23.64 -34.75 -6.94
C GLY A 350 23.86 -34.35 -8.39
N TYR A 351 23.88 -33.04 -8.65
CA TYR A 351 24.16 -32.47 -9.95
C TYR A 351 25.27 -31.42 -9.86
N THR A 352 26.14 -31.39 -10.86
CA THR A 352 27.18 -30.37 -11.04
C THR A 352 27.01 -29.76 -12.42
N GLU A 353 26.83 -28.43 -12.50
CA GLU A 353 26.62 -27.70 -13.78
C GLU A 353 25.51 -28.31 -14.66
N GLY A 354 24.36 -28.67 -14.05
CA GLY A 354 23.22 -29.27 -14.77
C GLY A 354 23.40 -30.74 -15.16
N THR A 355 24.56 -31.36 -14.89
CA THR A 355 24.83 -32.76 -15.19
C THR A 355 24.76 -33.63 -13.93
N ALA A 356 24.08 -34.77 -14.02
CA ALA A 356 23.94 -35.70 -12.90
C ALA A 356 25.25 -36.43 -12.57
N ASP A 357 25.61 -36.47 -11.29
CA ASP A 357 26.75 -37.23 -10.78
C ASP A 357 26.51 -38.75 -10.82
N GLY A 358 27.53 -39.54 -10.45
CA GLY A 358 27.38 -40.97 -10.23
C GLY A 358 26.54 -41.30 -8.99
N TRP A 359 25.75 -42.38 -9.07
CA TRP A 359 24.95 -42.92 -7.97
C TRP A 359 25.81 -43.33 -6.75
N LYS A 360 25.36 -42.97 -5.56
CA LYS A 360 25.95 -43.27 -4.24
C LYS A 360 24.89 -43.87 -3.31
N VAL A 361 25.31 -44.55 -2.24
CA VAL A 361 24.40 -45.14 -1.25
C VAL A 361 23.89 -44.06 -0.29
N LEU A 362 22.57 -44.02 -0.05
CA LEU A 362 21.94 -43.13 0.93
C LEU A 362 21.89 -43.83 2.29
N ASP A 363 22.95 -43.68 3.09
CA ASP A 363 23.07 -44.22 4.44
C ASP A 363 23.43 -43.12 5.47
N ALA A 364 23.79 -43.50 6.69
CA ALA A 364 24.15 -42.56 7.74
C ALA A 364 25.43 -41.76 7.45
N GLU A 365 26.26 -42.19 6.51
CA GLU A 365 27.50 -41.51 6.10
C GLU A 365 27.26 -40.52 4.94
N ALA A 366 26.06 -40.50 4.34
CA ALA A 366 25.70 -39.54 3.31
C ALA A 366 25.65 -38.09 3.86
N PRO A 367 25.96 -37.07 3.02
CA PRO A 367 25.89 -35.66 3.39
C PRO A 367 24.55 -35.28 4.01
N ALA A 368 24.56 -34.40 5.02
CA ALA A 368 23.34 -33.97 5.71
C ALA A 368 22.30 -33.40 4.73
N GLU A 369 22.73 -32.53 3.81
CA GLU A 369 21.88 -31.94 2.77
C GLU A 369 21.18 -32.99 1.91
N ALA A 370 21.90 -34.04 1.48
CA ALA A 370 21.32 -35.12 0.68
C ALA A 370 20.30 -35.94 1.48
N ARG A 371 20.58 -36.20 2.77
CA ARG A 371 19.66 -36.93 3.66
C ARG A 371 18.40 -36.12 3.96
N GLU A 372 18.55 -34.83 4.20
CA GLU A 372 17.45 -33.90 4.45
C GLU A 372 16.57 -33.75 3.20
N ALA A 373 17.17 -33.51 2.03
CA ALA A 373 16.47 -33.43 0.75
C ALA A 373 15.75 -34.75 0.43
N GLY A 374 16.39 -35.90 0.64
CA GLY A 374 15.78 -37.21 0.40
C GLY A 374 14.62 -37.51 1.35
N THR A 375 14.74 -37.12 2.61
CA THR A 375 13.67 -37.29 3.61
C THR A 375 12.47 -36.40 3.26
N LYS A 376 12.72 -35.12 2.96
CA LYS A 376 11.70 -34.14 2.55
C LYS A 376 10.96 -34.60 1.28
N ALA A 377 11.70 -35.00 0.25
CA ALA A 377 11.12 -35.47 -1.00
C ALA A 377 10.29 -36.75 -0.82
N TRP A 378 10.75 -37.70 0.02
CA TRP A 378 10.00 -38.91 0.37
C TRP A 378 8.68 -38.59 1.09
N ARG A 379 8.68 -37.66 2.05
CA ARG A 379 7.45 -37.26 2.74
C ARG A 379 6.43 -36.65 1.80
N GLY A 380 6.87 -35.81 0.86
CA GLY A 380 5.98 -35.26 -0.19
C GLY A 380 5.34 -36.37 -1.05
N VAL A 381 6.08 -37.43 -1.39
CA VAL A 381 5.52 -38.61 -2.07
C VAL A 381 4.48 -39.32 -1.21
N LEU A 382 4.74 -39.51 0.08
CA LEU A 382 3.77 -40.12 1.01
C LEU A 382 2.49 -39.29 1.09
N ASP A 383 2.61 -37.96 1.16
CA ASP A 383 1.46 -37.05 1.25
C ASP A 383 0.62 -37.04 -0.04
N TYR A 384 1.27 -36.91 -1.20
CA TYR A 384 0.62 -37.03 -2.50
C TYR A 384 -0.17 -38.34 -2.60
N VAL A 385 0.45 -39.46 -2.22
CA VAL A 385 -0.17 -40.79 -2.27
C VAL A 385 -1.33 -40.89 -1.27
N ARG A 386 -1.20 -40.35 -0.06
CA ARG A 386 -2.25 -40.34 0.97
C ARG A 386 -3.50 -39.62 0.48
N ARG A 387 -3.34 -38.45 -0.17
CA ARG A 387 -4.42 -37.68 -0.79
C ARG A 387 -5.04 -38.43 -1.97
N ALA A 388 -4.22 -38.93 -2.88
CA ALA A 388 -4.69 -39.62 -4.08
C ALA A 388 -5.43 -40.93 -3.77
N VAL A 389 -4.98 -41.71 -2.78
CA VAL A 389 -5.70 -42.89 -2.29
C VAL A 389 -6.98 -42.50 -1.58
N GLY A 390 -6.97 -41.43 -0.79
CA GLY A 390 -8.17 -40.88 -0.16
C GLY A 390 -9.24 -40.50 -1.19
N GLN A 391 -8.86 -39.77 -2.25
CA GLN A 391 -9.72 -39.48 -3.40
C GLN A 391 -10.24 -40.77 -4.02
N SER A 392 -9.37 -41.74 -4.30
CA SER A 392 -9.77 -43.02 -4.91
C SER A 392 -10.81 -43.77 -4.08
N ARG A 393 -10.63 -43.83 -2.74
CA ARG A 393 -11.57 -44.46 -1.80
C ARG A 393 -12.91 -43.74 -1.74
N ALA A 394 -12.91 -42.41 -1.89
CA ALA A 394 -14.11 -41.57 -1.88
C ALA A 394 -14.78 -41.40 -3.24
N GLY A 395 -14.20 -41.93 -4.32
CA GLY A 395 -14.75 -41.80 -5.68
C GLY A 395 -14.37 -40.51 -6.42
N TYR A 396 -13.22 -39.92 -6.10
CA TYR A 396 -12.66 -38.71 -6.72
C TYR A 396 -13.56 -37.46 -6.66
N PRO A 397 -14.07 -37.07 -5.48
CA PRO A 397 -14.95 -35.90 -5.34
C PRO A 397 -14.37 -34.61 -5.91
N LEU A 398 -13.08 -34.31 -5.68
CA LEU A 398 -12.46 -33.08 -6.14
C LEU A 398 -12.32 -33.03 -7.67
N HIS A 399 -12.00 -34.15 -8.30
CA HIS A 399 -12.00 -34.24 -9.76
C HIS A 399 -13.41 -34.08 -10.35
N HIS A 400 -14.45 -34.59 -9.68
CA HIS A 400 -15.83 -34.35 -10.11
C HIS A 400 -16.22 -32.87 -9.99
N ARG A 401 -15.74 -32.17 -8.96
CA ARG A 401 -15.87 -30.72 -8.83
C ARG A 401 -15.17 -29.98 -9.96
N LEU A 402 -13.92 -30.34 -10.29
CA LEU A 402 -13.19 -29.79 -11.44
C LEU A 402 -14.01 -29.88 -12.74
N GLN A 403 -14.58 -31.06 -13.03
CA GLN A 403 -15.39 -31.28 -14.22
C GLN A 403 -16.72 -30.50 -14.22
N ALA A 404 -17.28 -30.24 -13.03
CA ALA A 404 -18.51 -29.49 -12.87
C ALA A 404 -18.29 -27.98 -13.00
N GLU A 405 -17.15 -27.48 -12.53
CA GLU A 405 -16.81 -26.05 -12.58
C GLU A 405 -16.21 -25.63 -13.93
N LEU A 406 -15.30 -26.44 -14.49
CA LEU A 406 -14.61 -26.17 -15.75
C LEU A 406 -15.27 -26.94 -16.90
N THR A 407 -16.47 -26.50 -17.26
CA THR A 407 -17.21 -27.08 -18.40
C THR A 407 -16.74 -26.49 -19.73
N PRO A 408 -16.91 -27.20 -20.87
CA PRO A 408 -16.61 -26.63 -22.19
C PRO A 408 -17.26 -25.28 -22.40
N ARG A 409 -18.55 -25.14 -22.05
CA ARG A 409 -19.30 -23.89 -22.19
C ARG A 409 -18.69 -22.73 -21.40
N ARG A 410 -18.20 -22.98 -20.18
CA ARG A 410 -17.60 -21.91 -19.36
C ARG A 410 -16.28 -21.44 -19.97
N ILE A 411 -15.43 -22.39 -20.39
CA ILE A 411 -14.16 -22.09 -21.07
C ILE A 411 -14.43 -21.36 -22.39
N GLU A 412 -15.43 -21.78 -23.17
CA GLU A 412 -15.85 -21.11 -24.40
C GLU A 412 -16.27 -19.66 -24.11
N GLN A 413 -17.18 -19.43 -23.16
CA GLN A 413 -17.64 -18.09 -22.80
C GLN A 413 -16.49 -17.17 -22.35
N PHE A 414 -15.57 -17.71 -21.55
CA PHE A 414 -14.40 -16.97 -21.09
C PHE A 414 -13.44 -16.65 -22.23
N THR A 415 -13.18 -17.61 -23.13
CA THR A 415 -12.23 -17.43 -24.25
C THR A 415 -12.84 -16.72 -25.47
N ASP A 416 -14.14 -16.43 -25.48
CA ASP A 416 -14.81 -15.67 -26.55
C ASP A 416 -14.79 -14.15 -26.34
N ILE A 417 -14.27 -13.67 -25.21
CA ILE A 417 -14.17 -12.23 -24.93
C ILE A 417 -13.12 -11.54 -25.84
N PRO A 418 -13.24 -10.23 -26.12
CA PRO A 418 -12.29 -9.46 -26.94
C PRO A 418 -10.82 -9.60 -26.56
N TYR A 419 -10.52 -9.83 -25.29
CA TYR A 419 -9.15 -10.09 -24.83
C TYR A 419 -8.48 -11.24 -25.61
N PHE A 420 -9.18 -12.36 -25.84
CA PHE A 420 -8.65 -13.54 -26.56
C PHE A 420 -9.01 -13.59 -28.06
N THR A 421 -9.78 -12.63 -28.55
CA THR A 421 -10.29 -12.63 -29.94
C THR A 421 -9.84 -11.42 -30.75
N GLU A 422 -9.50 -10.31 -30.10
CA GLU A 422 -9.02 -9.07 -30.72
C GLU A 422 -7.57 -8.76 -30.32
N GLU A 423 -7.22 -8.87 -29.03
CA GLU A 423 -5.91 -8.49 -28.50
C GLU A 423 -4.89 -9.65 -28.60
N PHE A 424 -5.16 -10.76 -27.91
CA PHE A 424 -4.33 -11.97 -27.91
C PHE A 424 -4.99 -13.07 -28.75
N ASN A 425 -4.95 -12.89 -30.07
CA ASN A 425 -5.73 -13.67 -31.03
C ASN A 425 -4.94 -14.62 -31.94
N ASP A 426 -3.62 -14.77 -31.74
CA ASP A 426 -2.79 -15.68 -32.53
C ASP A 426 -1.89 -16.53 -31.62
N TRP A 427 -2.25 -17.81 -31.49
CA TRP A 427 -1.58 -18.77 -30.62
C TRP A 427 -0.11 -19.04 -30.98
N TRP A 428 0.28 -18.79 -32.24
CA TRP A 428 1.64 -19.06 -32.73
C TRP A 428 2.51 -17.80 -32.85
N ASP A 429 1.96 -16.63 -32.50
CA ASP A 429 2.68 -15.36 -32.42
C ASP A 429 2.96 -15.05 -30.94
N SER A 430 4.23 -14.93 -30.56
CA SER A 430 4.64 -14.70 -29.17
C SER A 430 4.09 -13.40 -28.58
N ASP A 431 3.77 -12.41 -29.43
CA ASP A 431 3.27 -11.12 -28.99
C ASP A 431 1.73 -11.11 -28.89
N LYS A 432 1.06 -12.20 -29.29
CA LYS A 432 -0.41 -12.30 -29.39
C LYS A 432 -0.99 -13.62 -28.89
N ASN A 433 -0.19 -14.48 -28.30
CA ASN A 433 -0.64 -15.79 -27.82
C ASN A 433 -1.16 -15.77 -26.38
N GLY A 434 -0.92 -14.68 -25.64
CA GLY A 434 -1.36 -14.47 -24.26
C GLY A 434 -0.52 -13.41 -23.55
N ASP A 435 -0.78 -13.20 -22.26
CA ASP A 435 -0.05 -12.25 -21.42
C ASP A 435 0.04 -12.73 -19.96
N TRP A 436 0.94 -12.11 -19.20
CA TRP A 436 1.09 -12.33 -17.77
C TRP A 436 0.06 -11.55 -16.96
N HIS A 437 -0.62 -12.23 -16.03
CA HIS A 437 -1.48 -11.64 -15.03
C HIS A 437 -0.98 -12.06 -13.65
N GLY A 438 -0.31 -11.14 -12.94
CA GLY A 438 0.50 -11.51 -11.79
C GLY A 438 1.55 -12.55 -12.21
N ASP A 439 1.60 -13.67 -11.49
CA ASP A 439 2.61 -14.72 -11.73
C ASP A 439 2.12 -15.82 -12.68
N VAL A 440 0.99 -15.59 -13.36
CA VAL A 440 0.41 -16.57 -14.28
C VAL A 440 0.23 -15.99 -15.66
N TRP A 441 0.91 -16.60 -16.62
CA TRP A 441 0.68 -16.38 -18.03
C TRP A 441 -0.60 -17.07 -18.48
N VAL A 442 -1.43 -16.36 -19.23
CA VAL A 442 -2.75 -16.79 -19.69
C VAL A 442 -2.85 -16.61 -21.20
N GLY A 443 -3.23 -17.67 -21.91
CA GLY A 443 -3.47 -17.61 -23.35
C GLY A 443 -4.52 -18.60 -23.82
N ALA A 444 -5.22 -18.26 -24.90
CA ALA A 444 -6.29 -19.09 -25.44
C ALA A 444 -6.15 -19.29 -26.96
N ARG A 445 -6.44 -20.50 -27.42
CA ARG A 445 -6.48 -20.85 -28.85
C ARG A 445 -7.92 -20.93 -29.30
N GLN A 446 -8.26 -20.19 -30.36
CA GLN A 446 -9.54 -20.35 -31.05
C GLN A 446 -9.50 -21.56 -32.01
N PRO A 447 -10.64 -22.23 -32.27
CA PRO A 447 -10.71 -23.28 -33.29
C PRO A 447 -10.23 -22.77 -34.65
N CYS A 448 -9.22 -23.43 -35.22
CA CYS A 448 -8.61 -22.98 -36.47
C CYS A 448 -7.95 -24.13 -37.25
N LEU A 449 -7.50 -23.81 -38.47
CA LEU A 449 -6.65 -24.69 -39.28
C LEU A 449 -5.24 -24.09 -39.31
N HIS A 450 -4.25 -24.81 -38.79
CA HIS A 450 -2.86 -24.36 -38.79
C HIS A 450 -2.01 -25.42 -39.51
N GLU A 451 -1.25 -24.99 -40.53
CA GLU A 451 -0.46 -25.87 -41.41
C GLU A 451 -1.24 -27.05 -42.02
N GLY A 452 -2.57 -26.91 -42.19
CA GLY A 452 -3.44 -27.94 -42.76
C GLY A 452 -3.99 -28.95 -41.74
N GLU A 453 -3.61 -28.84 -40.46
CA GLU A 453 -4.15 -29.65 -39.37
C GLU A 453 -5.20 -28.85 -38.57
N PRO A 454 -6.34 -29.45 -38.21
CA PRO A 454 -7.38 -28.79 -37.42
C PRO A 454 -6.99 -28.78 -35.94
N TYR A 455 -7.04 -27.60 -35.32
CA TYR A 455 -6.83 -27.41 -33.89
C TYR A 455 -8.12 -26.96 -33.22
N GLY A 456 -8.48 -27.63 -32.13
CA GLY A 456 -9.64 -27.27 -31.29
C GLY A 456 -9.33 -26.12 -30.34
N ARG A 457 -10.36 -25.67 -29.62
CA ARG A 457 -10.25 -24.63 -28.59
C ARG A 457 -9.38 -25.11 -27.43
N ALA A 458 -8.49 -24.23 -26.94
CA ALA A 458 -7.64 -24.52 -25.80
C ALA A 458 -7.46 -23.28 -24.91
N LEU A 459 -7.28 -23.48 -23.61
CA LEU A 459 -6.84 -22.48 -22.65
C LEU A 459 -5.56 -22.99 -21.97
N LYS A 460 -4.52 -22.15 -21.90
CA LYS A 460 -3.27 -22.47 -21.21
C LYS A 460 -3.05 -21.47 -20.08
N LEU A 461 -2.71 -22.01 -18.91
CA LEU A 461 -2.23 -21.27 -17.73
C LEU A 461 -0.80 -21.75 -17.47
N SER A 462 0.16 -20.83 -17.35
CA SER A 462 1.58 -21.16 -17.19
C SER A 462 2.22 -20.26 -16.13
N TRP A 463 3.17 -20.77 -15.37
CA TRP A 463 3.86 -20.03 -14.31
C TRP A 463 5.31 -20.48 -14.18
N GLU A 464 6.14 -19.68 -13.54
CA GLU A 464 7.54 -20.03 -13.29
C GLU A 464 7.61 -21.08 -12.17
N ASN A 465 8.10 -22.27 -12.47
CA ASN A 465 8.14 -23.37 -11.48
C ASN A 465 9.56 -23.62 -10.96
N GLY A 466 10.59 -23.15 -11.65
CA GLY A 466 11.97 -23.17 -11.17
C GLY A 466 12.93 -22.47 -12.10
N GLU A 467 14.18 -22.34 -11.66
CA GLU A 467 15.18 -21.56 -12.40
C GLU A 467 15.74 -22.33 -13.60
N ALA A 468 15.96 -21.60 -14.70
CA ALA A 468 16.65 -22.11 -15.88
C ALA A 468 18.13 -22.39 -15.59
N ARG A 469 18.64 -23.54 -16.03
CA ARG A 469 20.05 -23.93 -15.88
C ARG A 469 20.80 -23.96 -17.21
N PRO A 470 22.15 -23.92 -17.20
CA PRO A 470 22.94 -24.01 -18.43
C PRO A 470 22.61 -25.27 -19.23
N GLY A 471 22.16 -25.07 -20.48
CA GLY A 471 21.79 -26.15 -21.40
C GLY A 471 20.28 -26.46 -21.48
N ASP A 472 19.45 -25.75 -20.72
CA ASP A 472 18.00 -25.89 -20.76
C ASP A 472 17.40 -25.24 -22.01
N ASP A 473 16.31 -25.85 -22.52
CA ASP A 473 15.54 -25.28 -23.64
C ASP A 473 14.84 -23.98 -23.21
N SER A 474 14.44 -23.15 -24.19
CA SER A 474 13.55 -22.03 -23.92
C SER A 474 12.27 -22.55 -23.26
N ASP A 475 11.86 -21.92 -22.17
CA ASP A 475 10.69 -22.23 -21.35
C ASP A 475 10.80 -23.47 -20.42
N ASP A 476 11.98 -24.06 -20.22
CA ASP A 476 12.19 -25.20 -19.31
C ASP A 476 11.83 -24.86 -17.84
N ALA A 477 11.95 -23.58 -17.48
CA ALA A 477 11.64 -23.00 -16.18
C ALA A 477 10.14 -23.03 -15.82
N TYR A 478 9.26 -23.20 -16.80
CA TYR A 478 7.83 -22.96 -16.62
C TYR A 478 7.03 -24.26 -16.58
N ALA A 479 6.09 -24.34 -15.64
CA ALA A 479 5.05 -25.36 -15.61
C ALA A 479 3.78 -24.82 -16.29
N ALA A 480 2.90 -25.73 -16.75
CA ALA A 480 1.67 -25.31 -17.39
C ALA A 480 0.51 -26.30 -17.19
N TYR A 481 -0.70 -25.73 -17.09
CA TYR A 481 -1.97 -26.43 -17.32
C TYR A 481 -2.51 -26.08 -18.70
N GLN A 482 -2.99 -27.08 -19.43
CA GLN A 482 -3.68 -26.88 -20.70
C GLN A 482 -5.04 -27.59 -20.67
N LEU A 483 -6.08 -26.85 -21.04
CA LEU A 483 -7.46 -27.30 -21.08
C LEU A 483 -7.90 -27.31 -22.54
N ASP A 484 -7.88 -28.48 -23.17
CA ASP A 484 -8.35 -28.65 -24.54
C ASP A 484 -9.82 -29.07 -24.55
N ILE A 485 -10.62 -28.44 -25.40
CA ILE A 485 -12.00 -28.87 -25.63
C ILE A 485 -11.98 -29.92 -26.74
N ASP A 486 -12.17 -31.19 -26.35
CA ASP A 486 -12.45 -32.28 -27.29
C ASP A 486 -13.91 -32.17 -27.74
N GLU A 487 -14.09 -31.63 -28.95
CA GLU A 487 -15.32 -31.71 -29.71
C GLU A 487 -15.52 -33.14 -30.23
N ALA A 488 -15.81 -34.07 -29.32
CA ALA A 488 -15.96 -35.48 -29.65
C ALA A 488 -16.91 -35.67 -30.84
N ARG A 489 -16.45 -36.36 -31.90
CA ARG A 489 -17.24 -36.65 -33.13
C ARG A 489 -18.57 -37.36 -32.87
N SER A 490 -18.76 -37.95 -31.67
CA SER A 490 -20.06 -38.42 -31.17
C SER A 490 -20.11 -38.36 -29.63
N GLY A 491 -20.74 -37.32 -29.07
CA GLY A 491 -20.93 -37.13 -27.62
C GLY A 491 -21.03 -35.64 -27.26
N PRO A 492 -21.40 -35.28 -26.02
CA PRO A 492 -21.23 -33.89 -25.55
C PRO A 492 -19.73 -33.54 -25.48
N PRO A 493 -19.34 -32.29 -25.77
CA PRO A 493 -17.95 -31.85 -25.69
C PRO A 493 -17.39 -32.09 -24.29
N ARG A 494 -16.09 -32.37 -24.21
CA ARG A 494 -15.40 -32.63 -22.94
C ARG A 494 -14.13 -31.81 -22.86
N VAL A 495 -13.75 -31.45 -21.64
CA VAL A 495 -12.45 -30.83 -21.37
C VAL A 495 -11.45 -31.92 -21.06
N GLU A 496 -10.34 -31.93 -21.80
CA GLU A 496 -9.15 -32.69 -21.47
C GLU A 496 -8.23 -31.80 -20.64
N PHE A 497 -7.95 -32.22 -19.41
CA PHE A 497 -7.04 -31.51 -18.50
C PHE A 497 -5.65 -32.10 -18.64
N GLN A 498 -4.70 -31.28 -19.08
CA GLN A 498 -3.31 -31.64 -19.22
C GLN A 498 -2.42 -30.77 -18.34
N TYR A 499 -1.30 -31.32 -17.92
CA TYR A 499 -0.32 -30.63 -17.09
C TYR A 499 1.11 -31.04 -17.47
N THR A 500 2.07 -30.16 -17.20
CA THR A 500 3.49 -30.46 -17.30
C THR A 500 4.26 -29.71 -16.23
N GLN A 501 5.31 -30.33 -15.70
CA GLN A 501 6.24 -29.67 -14.79
C GLN A 501 7.17 -28.71 -15.56
N ARG A 502 7.49 -29.03 -16.82
CA ARG A 502 8.31 -28.20 -17.71
C ARG A 502 7.67 -28.06 -19.09
N GLN A 503 7.63 -26.86 -19.66
CA GLN A 503 7.02 -26.66 -20.98
C GLN A 503 7.80 -27.33 -22.13
N SER A 504 9.09 -27.64 -21.92
CA SER A 504 9.91 -28.44 -22.84
C SER A 504 9.50 -29.92 -22.89
N GLU A 505 8.82 -30.42 -21.86
CA GLU A 505 8.41 -31.82 -21.73
C GLU A 505 7.03 -32.08 -22.36
N ALA A 506 6.77 -33.35 -22.67
CA ALA A 506 5.47 -33.75 -23.22
C ALA A 506 4.38 -33.63 -22.15
N LYS A 507 3.31 -32.89 -22.46
CA LYS A 507 2.16 -32.74 -21.56
C LYS A 507 1.51 -34.10 -21.27
N ALA A 508 1.24 -34.36 -19.99
CA ALA A 508 0.55 -35.54 -19.53
C ALA A 508 -0.92 -35.21 -19.18
N THR A 509 -1.79 -36.21 -19.19
CA THR A 509 -3.15 -36.06 -18.65
C THR A 509 -3.08 -35.87 -17.14
N LEU A 510 -3.81 -34.87 -16.62
CA LEU A 510 -3.91 -34.62 -15.18
C LEU A 510 -4.54 -35.82 -14.46
N PRO A 511 -3.84 -36.49 -13.53
CA PRO A 511 -4.39 -37.64 -12.82
C PRO A 511 -5.56 -37.23 -11.91
N ARG A 512 -6.60 -38.08 -11.83
CA ARG A 512 -7.80 -37.79 -11.00
C ARG A 512 -7.51 -37.65 -9.50
N GLY A 513 -6.40 -38.22 -9.04
CA GLY A 513 -5.95 -38.15 -7.65
C GLY A 513 -4.92 -37.05 -7.39
N ALA A 514 -4.54 -36.25 -8.39
CA ALA A 514 -3.56 -35.16 -8.25
C ALA A 514 -4.19 -33.94 -7.56
N VAL A 515 -4.46 -34.08 -6.25
CA VAL A 515 -5.27 -33.14 -5.46
C VAL A 515 -4.73 -31.72 -5.53
N ASP A 516 -3.42 -31.53 -5.33
CA ASP A 516 -2.80 -30.19 -5.27
C ASP A 516 -2.89 -29.48 -6.62
N HIS A 517 -2.66 -30.21 -7.73
CA HIS A 517 -2.84 -29.66 -9.08
C HIS A 517 -4.29 -29.29 -9.39
N ILE A 518 -5.26 -30.11 -8.96
CA ILE A 518 -6.68 -29.80 -9.18
C ILE A 518 -7.07 -28.55 -8.37
N ALA A 519 -6.60 -28.45 -7.11
CA ALA A 519 -6.85 -27.29 -6.27
C ALA A 519 -6.23 -26.00 -6.83
N ARG A 520 -4.95 -26.04 -7.27
CA ARG A 520 -4.29 -24.91 -7.96
C ARG A 520 -5.05 -24.52 -9.22
N LEU A 521 -5.41 -25.48 -10.08
CA LEU A 521 -6.10 -25.18 -11.33
C LEU A 521 -7.45 -24.49 -11.09
N LEU A 522 -8.24 -24.97 -10.13
CA LEU A 522 -9.50 -24.32 -9.76
C LEU A 522 -9.29 -22.88 -9.25
N ARG A 523 -8.27 -22.68 -8.39
CA ARG A 523 -7.91 -21.36 -7.86
C ARG A 523 -7.48 -20.41 -8.98
N LEU A 524 -6.49 -20.80 -9.78
CA LEU A 524 -5.95 -19.97 -10.86
C LEU A 524 -7.01 -19.61 -11.89
N TYR A 525 -7.83 -20.57 -12.31
CA TYR A 525 -8.91 -20.28 -13.27
C TYR A 525 -9.90 -19.27 -12.71
N ALA A 526 -10.32 -19.41 -11.44
CA ALA A 526 -11.26 -18.47 -10.83
C ALA A 526 -10.70 -17.05 -10.73
N GLN A 527 -9.43 -16.90 -10.32
CA GLN A 527 -8.76 -15.60 -10.20
C GLN A 527 -8.58 -14.94 -11.58
N VAL A 528 -8.07 -15.71 -12.56
CA VAL A 528 -7.86 -15.24 -13.93
C VAL A 528 -9.18 -14.85 -14.61
N GLU A 529 -10.22 -15.68 -14.49
CA GLU A 529 -11.54 -15.38 -15.05
C GLU A 529 -12.10 -14.09 -14.45
N ALA A 530 -12.05 -13.93 -13.12
CA ALA A 530 -12.56 -12.74 -12.44
C ALA A 530 -11.80 -11.46 -12.83
N ALA A 531 -10.47 -11.52 -12.91
CA ALA A 531 -9.65 -10.37 -13.24
C ALA A 531 -9.88 -9.89 -14.68
N ILE A 532 -9.77 -10.80 -15.66
CA ILE A 532 -9.88 -10.43 -17.08
C ILE A 532 -11.32 -10.01 -17.41
N GLN A 533 -12.33 -10.73 -16.90
CA GLN A 533 -13.73 -10.37 -17.10
C GLN A 533 -14.07 -9.03 -16.43
N GLY A 534 -13.60 -8.80 -15.20
CA GLY A 534 -13.84 -7.54 -14.47
C GLY A 534 -13.22 -6.33 -15.17
N GLN A 535 -11.99 -6.46 -15.68
CA GLN A 535 -11.36 -5.43 -16.50
C GLN A 535 -12.16 -5.17 -17.79
N HIS A 536 -12.59 -6.23 -18.47
CA HIS A 536 -13.37 -6.12 -19.70
C HIS A 536 -14.70 -5.38 -19.47
N GLU A 537 -15.45 -5.75 -18.44
CA GLU A 537 -16.72 -5.13 -18.08
C GLU A 537 -16.54 -3.65 -17.71
N LYS A 538 -15.49 -3.34 -16.95
CA LYS A 538 -15.14 -1.96 -16.59
C LYS A 538 -14.86 -1.12 -17.84
N GLN A 539 -14.04 -1.61 -18.77
CA GLN A 539 -13.75 -0.89 -20.02
C GLN A 539 -15.00 -0.69 -20.88
N GLN A 540 -15.89 -1.69 -20.96
CA GLN A 540 -17.15 -1.55 -21.67
C GLN A 540 -18.05 -0.50 -21.03
N ALA A 541 -18.17 -0.50 -19.71
CA ALA A 541 -18.94 0.48 -18.96
C ALA A 541 -18.39 1.90 -19.18
N GLU A 542 -17.07 2.08 -19.09
CA GLU A 542 -16.39 3.36 -19.37
C GLU A 542 -16.64 3.85 -20.81
N ARG A 543 -16.55 2.97 -21.81
CA ARG A 543 -16.83 3.31 -23.23
C ARG A 543 -18.30 3.62 -23.47
N ALA A 544 -19.22 2.94 -22.80
CA ALA A 544 -20.66 3.21 -22.90
C ALA A 544 -20.99 4.56 -22.25
N GLU A 545 -20.42 4.83 -21.09
CA GLU A 545 -20.60 6.07 -20.35
C GLU A 545 -20.01 7.27 -21.10
N ALA A 546 -18.81 7.14 -21.68
CA ALA A 546 -18.22 8.17 -22.52
C ALA A 546 -19.12 8.54 -23.71
N ARG A 547 -19.70 7.54 -24.40
CA ARG A 547 -20.65 7.76 -25.50
C ARG A 547 -21.95 8.43 -25.04
N ARG A 548 -22.47 8.04 -23.86
CA ARG A 548 -23.65 8.68 -23.26
C ARG A 548 -23.40 10.16 -22.97
N ILE A 549 -22.26 10.47 -22.36
CA ILE A 549 -21.83 11.84 -22.03
C ILE A 549 -21.69 12.68 -23.31
N GLU A 550 -20.99 12.17 -24.32
CA GLU A 550 -20.79 12.88 -25.59
C GLU A 550 -22.14 13.21 -26.26
N ALA A 551 -23.10 12.27 -26.25
CA ALA A 551 -24.42 12.50 -26.80
C ALA A 551 -25.26 13.51 -26.00
N ALA A 552 -25.08 13.59 -24.68
CA ALA A 552 -25.86 14.45 -23.79
C ALA A 552 -25.39 15.92 -23.81
N VAL A 553 -24.10 16.16 -24.03
CA VAL A 553 -23.49 17.47 -23.86
C VAL A 553 -23.41 18.24 -25.19
N ARG A 554 -24.50 18.94 -25.53
CA ARG A 554 -24.56 19.89 -26.66
C ARG A 554 -25.28 21.17 -26.28
N LEU A 555 -24.87 22.31 -26.86
CA LEU A 555 -25.55 23.58 -26.71
C LEU A 555 -26.64 23.74 -27.78
N LEU A 556 -27.80 24.28 -27.40
CA LEU A 556 -28.89 24.65 -28.31
C LEU A 556 -28.63 25.98 -29.04
N ALA A 557 -27.84 26.87 -28.41
CA ALA A 557 -27.40 28.14 -28.97
C ALA A 557 -25.94 28.40 -28.57
N THR A 558 -25.17 28.99 -29.47
CA THR A 558 -23.76 29.35 -29.26
C THR A 558 -23.58 30.87 -29.30
N PRO A 559 -22.54 31.42 -28.64
CA PRO A 559 -22.23 32.85 -28.66
C PRO A 559 -22.10 33.46 -30.07
N PRO A 560 -22.40 34.76 -30.25
CA PRO A 560 -22.84 35.70 -29.21
C PRO A 560 -24.31 35.48 -28.80
N LEU A 561 -24.55 35.44 -27.49
CA LEU A 561 -25.90 35.22 -26.93
C LEU A 561 -26.58 36.57 -26.63
N ALA A 562 -27.88 36.67 -26.88
CA ALA A 562 -28.64 37.85 -26.47
C ALA A 562 -28.69 37.94 -24.92
N PRO A 563 -28.54 39.13 -24.32
CA PRO A 563 -28.52 39.28 -22.86
C PRO A 563 -29.77 38.73 -22.16
N ASP A 564 -30.94 38.79 -22.81
CA ASP A 564 -32.24 38.35 -22.31
C ASP A 564 -32.61 36.91 -22.71
N LEU A 565 -31.72 36.19 -23.41
CA LEU A 565 -31.96 34.81 -23.80
C LEU A 565 -32.08 33.93 -22.54
N PRO A 566 -33.15 33.13 -22.36
CA PRO A 566 -33.26 32.23 -21.22
C PRO A 566 -32.30 31.04 -21.36
N ASP A 567 -31.79 30.51 -20.25
CA ASP A 567 -30.86 29.37 -20.25
C ASP A 567 -31.45 28.12 -20.92
N ALA A 568 -32.77 27.92 -20.87
CA ALA A 568 -33.44 26.80 -21.53
C ALA A 568 -33.38 26.88 -23.08
N ALA A 569 -32.99 28.02 -23.64
CA ALA A 569 -32.69 28.18 -25.07
C ALA A 569 -31.20 27.96 -25.39
N VAL A 570 -30.34 27.82 -24.37
CA VAL A 570 -28.90 27.57 -24.50
C VAL A 570 -28.57 26.12 -24.15
N PHE A 571 -29.13 25.61 -23.04
CA PHE A 571 -28.95 24.25 -22.57
C PHE A 571 -30.20 23.41 -22.87
N PRO A 572 -30.03 22.18 -23.41
CA PRO A 572 -31.13 21.25 -23.64
C PRO A 572 -31.79 20.83 -22.32
N VAL A 573 -33.02 20.33 -22.41
CA VAL A 573 -33.85 19.99 -21.23
C VAL A 573 -33.15 19.00 -20.29
N GLU A 574 -32.36 18.08 -20.82
CA GLU A 574 -31.60 17.10 -20.05
C GLU A 574 -30.53 17.78 -19.17
N LEU A 575 -29.83 18.78 -19.70
CA LEU A 575 -28.84 19.56 -18.94
C LEU A 575 -29.51 20.52 -17.95
N MET A 576 -30.71 21.01 -18.26
CA MET A 576 -31.51 21.82 -17.35
C MET A 576 -31.97 21.00 -16.13
N LEU A 577 -32.44 19.77 -16.33
CA LEU A 577 -32.79 18.84 -15.24
C LEU A 577 -31.56 18.44 -14.43
N LEU A 578 -30.43 18.20 -15.10
CA LEU A 578 -29.17 17.89 -14.42
C LEU A 578 -28.69 19.06 -13.55
N SER A 579 -28.83 20.30 -14.02
CA SER A 579 -28.51 21.50 -13.25
C SER A 579 -29.34 21.61 -11.97
N GLU A 580 -30.65 21.32 -12.03
CA GLU A 580 -31.52 21.32 -10.85
C GLU A 580 -31.08 20.25 -9.82
N GLN A 581 -30.73 19.04 -10.30
CA GLN A 581 -30.19 17.98 -9.44
C GLN A 581 -28.84 18.35 -8.83
N TRP A 582 -27.95 18.95 -9.64
CA TRP A 582 -26.62 19.39 -9.20
C TRP A 582 -26.71 20.46 -8.11
N GLN A 583 -27.59 21.45 -8.29
CA GLN A 583 -27.82 22.51 -7.31
C GLN A 583 -28.43 21.93 -6.02
N ASN A 584 -29.56 21.21 -6.10
CA ASN A 584 -30.21 20.65 -4.92
C ASN A 584 -29.31 19.69 -4.13
N GLY A 585 -28.56 18.83 -4.84
CA GLY A 585 -27.61 17.91 -4.22
C GLY A 585 -26.45 18.65 -3.54
N GLY A 586 -25.92 19.70 -4.19
CA GLY A 586 -24.85 20.54 -3.64
C GLY A 586 -25.28 21.30 -2.39
N GLU A 587 -26.47 21.94 -2.39
CA GLU A 587 -26.98 22.65 -1.21
C GLU A 587 -27.19 21.71 -0.03
N GLY A 588 -27.80 20.54 -0.27
CA GLY A 588 -28.03 19.54 0.76
C GLY A 588 -26.73 18.99 1.36
N TYR A 589 -25.75 18.69 0.50
CA TYR A 589 -24.44 18.22 0.93
C TYR A 589 -23.69 19.27 1.76
N VAL A 590 -23.59 20.51 1.26
CA VAL A 590 -22.92 21.61 1.96
C VAL A 590 -23.61 21.92 3.30
N ALA A 591 -24.95 21.87 3.35
CA ALA A 591 -25.69 22.05 4.59
C ALA A 591 -25.37 20.95 5.63
N ALA A 592 -25.26 19.69 5.20
CA ALA A 592 -24.90 18.58 6.08
C ALA A 592 -23.48 18.73 6.63
N ILE A 593 -22.50 19.05 5.77
CA ILE A 593 -21.11 19.28 6.19
C ILE A 593 -21.02 20.46 7.16
N ARG A 594 -21.72 21.56 6.88
CA ARG A 594 -21.78 22.72 7.80
C ARG A 594 -22.40 22.37 9.15
N ALA A 595 -23.50 21.60 9.16
CA ALA A 595 -24.14 21.19 10.40
C ALA A 595 -23.18 20.37 11.27
N HIS A 596 -22.42 19.46 10.66
CA HIS A 596 -21.38 18.70 11.33
C HIS A 596 -20.26 19.61 11.87
N GLN A 597 -19.77 20.54 11.04
CA GLN A 597 -18.74 21.51 11.45
C GLN A 597 -19.17 22.41 12.62
N TYR A 598 -20.43 22.84 12.65
CA TYR A 598 -20.97 23.61 13.78
C TYR A 598 -21.09 22.74 15.04
N ALA A 599 -21.54 21.50 14.91
CA ALA A 599 -21.62 20.58 16.04
C ALA A 599 -20.24 20.35 16.68
N MET A 600 -19.19 20.16 15.87
CA MET A 600 -17.81 20.05 16.38
C MET A 600 -17.37 21.31 17.13
N ALA A 601 -17.66 22.50 16.59
CA ALA A 601 -17.28 23.76 17.22
C ALA A 601 -18.00 24.00 18.57
N GLU A 602 -19.22 23.49 18.75
CA GLU A 602 -19.96 23.56 20.02
C GLU A 602 -19.44 22.59 21.09
N HIS A 603 -18.74 21.51 20.69
CA HIS A 603 -18.18 20.50 21.59
C HIS A 603 -16.70 20.72 21.91
N ALA A 604 -16.04 21.71 21.31
CA ALA A 604 -14.67 22.07 21.63
C ALA A 604 -14.59 22.60 23.09
N PRO A 605 -13.78 22.01 23.98
CA PRO A 605 -13.70 22.45 25.38
C PRO A 605 -13.21 23.91 25.46
N GLN A 606 -13.89 24.71 26.29
CA GLN A 606 -13.46 26.07 26.60
C GLN A 606 -12.11 26.02 27.34
N ALA A 607 -11.09 26.64 26.74
CA ALA A 607 -9.75 26.74 27.27
C ALA A 607 -9.70 27.58 28.56
N ASP A 608 -9.62 26.90 29.70
CA ASP A 608 -9.08 27.45 30.95
C ASP A 608 -7.98 26.50 31.46
N GLY A 609 -6.72 26.87 31.21
CA GLY A 609 -5.54 26.52 32.02
C GLY A 609 -5.07 25.06 32.04
N GLU A 610 -3.97 24.80 31.31
CA GLU A 610 -3.05 23.66 31.45
C GLU A 610 -3.63 22.28 31.10
N SER A 611 -3.86 22.03 29.80
CA SER A 611 -4.19 20.70 29.26
C SER A 611 -3.16 20.29 28.20
N ASP A 612 -2.23 19.41 28.57
CA ASP A 612 -1.27 18.82 27.63
C ASP A 612 -1.90 17.66 26.85
N GLY A 613 -2.16 17.92 25.56
CA GLY A 613 -2.13 16.92 24.49
C GLY A 613 -3.37 16.03 24.34
N GLU A 614 -4.57 16.57 24.51
CA GLU A 614 -5.79 15.89 24.07
C GLU A 614 -5.86 15.91 22.53
N GLU A 615 -5.46 14.81 21.88
CA GLU A 615 -5.94 14.50 20.53
C GLU A 615 -7.44 14.23 20.64
N GLY A 616 -8.24 15.24 20.28
CA GLY A 616 -9.65 15.03 20.03
C GLY A 616 -9.81 14.01 18.91
N GLU A 617 -10.40 12.85 19.21
CA GLU A 617 -10.99 11.97 18.20
C GLU A 617 -11.95 12.83 17.37
N ASP A 618 -11.58 13.10 16.13
CA ASP A 618 -12.52 13.62 15.14
C ASP A 618 -13.60 12.55 14.99
N PRO A 619 -14.89 12.85 15.24
CA PRO A 619 -15.97 11.89 14.98
C PRO A 619 -15.81 11.32 13.57
N SER A 620 -15.88 10.00 13.45
CA SER A 620 -15.64 9.27 12.21
C SER A 620 -16.25 9.97 10.99
N THR A 621 -15.42 10.32 10.01
CA THR A 621 -15.88 10.83 8.71
C THR A 621 -16.75 9.81 7.94
N ASP A 622 -16.77 8.55 8.40
CA ASP A 622 -17.67 7.49 7.95
C ASP A 622 -19.17 7.86 8.06
N ASP A 623 -19.53 8.82 8.91
CA ASP A 623 -20.92 9.31 9.05
C ASP A 623 -21.26 10.49 8.11
N LEU A 624 -20.29 11.05 7.38
CA LEU A 624 -20.55 12.15 6.44
C LEU A 624 -21.09 11.60 5.10
N PRO A 625 -22.16 12.21 4.55
CA PRO A 625 -22.73 11.75 3.28
C PRO A 625 -21.73 11.94 2.14
N GLU A 626 -21.71 11.02 1.17
CA GLU A 626 -20.95 11.24 -0.06
C GLU A 626 -21.59 12.38 -0.90
N ASP A 627 -20.76 13.25 -1.51
CA ASP A 627 -21.25 14.31 -2.40
C ASP A 627 -22.03 13.70 -3.59
N PRO A 628 -23.36 13.91 -3.67
CA PRO A 628 -24.21 13.29 -4.69
C PRO A 628 -23.87 13.77 -6.11
N ARG A 629 -23.14 14.88 -6.24
CA ARG A 629 -22.71 15.43 -7.54
C ARG A 629 -21.67 14.53 -8.22
N LYS A 630 -20.95 13.66 -7.49
CA LYS A 630 -19.96 12.71 -8.03
C LYS A 630 -20.49 11.88 -9.20
N ALA A 631 -21.72 11.39 -9.09
CA ALA A 631 -22.34 10.54 -10.12
C ALA A 631 -22.48 11.23 -11.49
N SER A 632 -22.55 12.56 -11.51
CA SER A 632 -22.72 13.35 -12.74
C SER A 632 -21.53 14.24 -13.09
N ALA A 633 -20.49 14.27 -12.24
CA ALA A 633 -19.28 15.07 -12.42
C ALA A 633 -18.61 14.87 -13.78
N PRO A 634 -18.49 13.64 -14.35
CA PRO A 634 -17.96 13.46 -15.70
C PRO A 634 -18.77 14.16 -16.79
N THR A 635 -20.10 14.22 -16.64
CA THR A 635 -20.98 14.91 -17.60
C THR A 635 -20.81 16.42 -17.51
N VAL A 636 -20.76 16.97 -16.30
CA VAL A 636 -20.58 18.41 -16.07
C VAL A 636 -19.18 18.87 -16.49
N LEU A 637 -18.15 18.04 -16.26
CA LEU A 637 -16.80 18.31 -16.77
C LEU A 637 -16.77 18.37 -18.30
N GLN A 638 -17.43 17.43 -18.98
CA GLN A 638 -17.55 17.50 -20.43
C GLN A 638 -18.31 18.76 -20.88
N LEU A 639 -19.35 19.18 -20.15
CA LEU A 639 -20.04 20.44 -20.43
C LEU A 639 -19.12 21.65 -20.24
N ALA A 640 -18.30 21.67 -19.19
CA ALA A 640 -17.29 22.71 -18.99
C ALA A 640 -16.34 22.80 -20.19
N ARG A 641 -15.87 21.67 -20.73
CA ARG A 641 -15.05 21.64 -21.96
C ARG A 641 -15.79 22.24 -23.15
N VAL A 642 -17.05 21.86 -23.38
CA VAL A 642 -17.86 22.41 -24.49
C VAL A 642 -18.04 23.93 -24.36
N VAL A 643 -18.35 24.41 -23.16
CA VAL A 643 -18.50 25.84 -22.85
C VAL A 643 -17.20 26.61 -23.08
N ASN A 644 -16.08 26.10 -22.56
CA ASN A 644 -14.78 26.76 -22.64
C ASN A 644 -14.26 26.91 -24.08
N ARG A 645 -14.59 25.99 -24.99
CA ARG A 645 -14.23 26.11 -26.42
C ARG A 645 -14.78 27.36 -27.10
N HIS A 646 -15.82 27.99 -26.56
CA HIS A 646 -16.38 29.23 -27.11
C HIS A 646 -15.65 30.50 -26.63
N ALA A 647 -14.83 30.41 -25.57
CA ALA A 647 -14.10 31.55 -24.98
C ALA A 647 -14.98 32.77 -24.67
N ASP A 648 -16.25 32.55 -24.28
CA ASP A 648 -17.25 33.58 -24.05
C ASP A 648 -17.61 33.69 -22.56
N GLU A 649 -17.56 34.91 -22.03
CA GLU A 649 -17.77 35.18 -20.60
C GLU A 649 -19.23 35.00 -20.17
N ALA A 650 -20.20 35.38 -21.01
CA ALA A 650 -21.61 35.27 -20.67
C ALA A 650 -22.05 33.79 -20.63
N LEU A 651 -21.55 32.95 -21.53
CA LEU A 651 -21.79 31.52 -21.52
C LEU A 651 -21.13 30.83 -20.31
N ALA A 652 -19.89 31.19 -19.99
CA ALA A 652 -19.19 30.66 -18.81
C ALA A 652 -19.93 31.00 -17.51
N GLU A 653 -20.39 32.24 -17.36
CA GLU A 653 -21.15 32.66 -16.18
C GLU A 653 -22.49 31.91 -16.06
N ARG A 654 -23.21 31.71 -17.17
CA ARG A 654 -24.44 30.88 -17.16
C ARG A 654 -24.16 29.45 -16.73
N PHE A 655 -23.07 28.84 -17.23
CA PHE A 655 -22.66 27.50 -16.82
C PHE A 655 -22.36 27.44 -15.31
N ARG A 656 -21.53 28.36 -14.80
CA ARG A 656 -21.17 28.45 -13.37
C ARG A 656 -22.38 28.55 -12.45
N GLN A 657 -23.32 29.43 -12.80
CA GLN A 657 -24.55 29.62 -12.02
C GLN A 657 -25.39 28.34 -11.95
N ARG A 658 -25.40 27.54 -13.01
CA ARG A 658 -26.13 26.26 -13.08
C ARG A 658 -25.40 25.10 -12.43
N PHE A 659 -24.08 25.13 -12.44
CA PHE A 659 -23.22 24.06 -11.99
C PHE A 659 -22.13 24.64 -11.09
N ALA A 660 -22.46 25.02 -9.86
CA ALA A 660 -21.45 25.49 -8.91
C ALA A 660 -20.34 24.44 -8.72
N PHE A 661 -19.08 24.87 -8.61
CA PHE A 661 -17.97 23.93 -8.51
C PHE A 661 -18.09 23.03 -7.27
N ALA A 662 -17.63 21.78 -7.39
CA ALA A 662 -17.78 20.75 -6.38
C ALA A 662 -16.42 20.07 -6.13
N PRO A 663 -15.59 20.57 -5.20
CA PRO A 663 -14.23 20.07 -5.01
C PRO A 663 -14.20 18.57 -4.68
N ASP A 664 -15.08 18.09 -3.80
CA ASP A 664 -15.12 16.68 -3.40
C ASP A 664 -15.60 15.75 -4.52
N ALA A 665 -16.37 16.28 -5.48
CA ALA A 665 -16.77 15.54 -6.67
C ALA A 665 -15.61 15.34 -7.66
N PHE A 666 -14.59 16.20 -7.61
CA PHE A 666 -13.45 16.19 -8.52
C PHE A 666 -12.12 15.81 -7.86
N VAL A 667 -12.11 15.47 -6.56
CA VAL A 667 -10.88 15.20 -5.78
C VAL A 667 -9.95 14.17 -6.45
N ARG A 668 -10.49 13.05 -6.95
CA ARG A 668 -9.70 12.01 -7.65
C ARG A 668 -9.10 12.51 -8.96
N THR A 669 -9.87 13.30 -9.71
CA THR A 669 -9.40 13.90 -10.97
C THR A 669 -8.31 14.92 -10.68
N ALA A 670 -8.49 15.76 -9.65
CA ALA A 670 -7.51 16.76 -9.24
C ALA A 670 -6.21 16.13 -8.76
N ALA A 671 -6.27 15.06 -7.95
CA ALA A 671 -5.09 14.33 -7.49
C ALA A 671 -4.29 13.73 -8.65
N LYS A 672 -4.96 13.24 -9.70
CA LYS A 672 -4.30 12.63 -10.86
C LYS A 672 -3.80 13.63 -11.90
N ALA A 673 -4.55 14.71 -12.13
CA ALA A 673 -4.32 15.61 -13.27
C ALA A 673 -3.85 17.02 -12.87
N GLY A 674 -3.94 17.38 -11.58
CA GLY A 674 -3.59 18.70 -11.04
C GLY A 674 -2.21 19.19 -11.44
N GLN A 675 -2.13 20.45 -11.90
CA GLN A 675 -0.88 21.17 -12.04
C GLN A 675 -0.74 22.15 -10.88
N PHE A 676 0.29 22.00 -10.06
CA PHE A 676 0.55 22.89 -8.92
C PHE A 676 0.40 24.38 -9.30
N ILE A 677 -0.33 25.14 -8.48
CA ILE A 677 -0.43 26.60 -8.62
C ILE A 677 0.48 27.24 -7.57
N GLY A 678 1.52 27.92 -8.01
CA GLY A 678 2.45 28.64 -7.14
C GLY A 678 1.92 30.00 -6.69
N PRO A 679 2.82 30.92 -6.30
CA PRO A 679 2.43 32.27 -5.93
C PRO A 679 1.56 32.91 -7.02
N ALA A 680 0.49 33.55 -6.58
CA ALA A 680 -0.45 34.24 -7.43
C ALA A 680 -0.64 35.68 -6.92
N PHE A 681 -0.80 36.63 -7.83
CA PHE A 681 -0.87 38.06 -7.52
C PHE A 681 -2.07 38.68 -8.22
N LEU A 682 -2.86 39.46 -7.46
CA LEU A 682 -3.93 40.30 -7.99
C LEU A 682 -3.39 41.72 -8.20
N LEU A 683 -3.42 42.19 -9.44
CA LEU A 683 -3.03 43.55 -9.80
C LEU A 683 -4.18 44.53 -9.56
N ALA A 684 -3.84 45.81 -9.36
CA ALA A 684 -4.82 46.87 -9.08
C ALA A 684 -5.81 47.13 -10.23
N ASP A 685 -5.49 46.70 -11.46
CA ASP A 685 -6.36 46.77 -12.63
C ASP A 685 -7.23 45.51 -12.83
N GLY A 686 -7.16 44.54 -11.91
CA GLY A 686 -7.93 43.30 -11.93
C GLY A 686 -7.29 42.15 -12.71
N ARG A 687 -6.12 42.36 -13.34
CA ARG A 687 -5.35 41.26 -13.93
C ARG A 687 -4.77 40.37 -12.84
N MET A 688 -4.67 39.08 -13.11
CA MET A 688 -4.02 38.12 -12.21
C MET A 688 -2.76 37.56 -12.85
N LEU A 689 -1.75 37.31 -12.03
CA LEU A 689 -0.52 36.64 -12.42
C LEU A 689 -0.39 35.37 -11.58
N ALA A 690 -0.10 34.23 -12.18
CA ALA A 690 0.07 32.98 -11.44
C ALA A 690 1.21 32.15 -12.02
N ARG A 691 1.94 31.46 -11.14
CA ARG A 691 2.90 30.41 -11.54
C ARG A 691 2.16 29.08 -11.66
N ILE A 692 2.32 28.41 -12.81
CA ILE A 692 1.79 27.07 -13.06
C ILE A 692 2.96 26.10 -13.07
N GLY A 693 2.84 25.01 -12.31
CA GLY A 693 3.89 24.02 -12.10
C GLY A 693 4.82 24.34 -10.91
N PRO A 694 5.39 23.31 -10.28
CA PRO A 694 6.37 23.50 -9.21
C PRO A 694 7.70 23.98 -9.82
N THR A 695 8.50 24.71 -9.06
CA THR A 695 9.73 25.36 -9.55
C THR A 695 10.82 24.42 -10.01
N TYR A 696 10.79 23.15 -9.60
CA TYR A 696 11.72 22.11 -10.06
C TYR A 696 11.27 21.43 -11.36
N SER A 697 10.09 21.75 -11.89
CA SER A 697 9.57 21.13 -13.11
C SER A 697 9.92 21.93 -14.36
N ASP A 698 10.35 21.23 -15.42
CA ASP A 698 10.60 21.82 -16.74
C ASP A 698 9.37 22.48 -17.38
N THR A 699 8.16 22.14 -16.89
CA THR A 699 6.90 22.73 -17.38
C THR A 699 6.48 23.98 -16.61
N VAL A 700 7.29 24.46 -15.66
CA VAL A 700 6.98 25.66 -14.88
C VAL A 700 6.90 26.88 -15.78
N HIS A 701 5.85 27.67 -15.63
CA HIS A 701 5.69 28.91 -16.38
C HIS A 701 4.77 29.89 -15.66
N TRP A 702 4.90 31.17 -16.00
CA TRP A 702 4.00 32.22 -15.52
C TRP A 702 2.92 32.52 -16.55
N VAL A 703 1.70 32.77 -16.07
CA VAL A 703 0.57 33.19 -16.89
C VAL A 703 -0.03 34.48 -16.37
N GLN A 704 -0.38 35.38 -17.29
CA GLN A 704 -1.26 36.51 -17.02
C GLN A 704 -2.69 36.13 -17.41
N ILE A 705 -3.65 36.40 -16.53
CA ILE A 705 -5.06 36.11 -16.72
C ILE A 705 -5.84 37.43 -16.74
N GLU A 706 -6.58 37.66 -17.82
CA GLU A 706 -7.44 38.83 -18.03
C GLU A 706 -8.74 38.39 -18.72
N GLY A 707 -9.86 38.39 -18.00
CA GLY A 707 -11.13 37.89 -18.50
C GLY A 707 -11.05 36.40 -18.88
N THR A 708 -11.28 36.07 -20.16
CA THR A 708 -11.11 34.71 -20.72
C THR A 708 -9.71 34.46 -21.28
N ALA A 709 -8.85 35.49 -21.39
CA ALA A 709 -7.55 35.37 -22.00
C ALA A 709 -6.49 34.91 -20.99
N LEU A 710 -5.71 33.89 -21.38
CA LEU A 710 -4.52 33.44 -20.68
C LEU A 710 -3.31 33.72 -21.57
N THR A 711 -2.38 34.55 -21.08
CA THR A 711 -1.19 34.97 -21.83
C THR A 711 0.07 34.46 -21.11
N PRO A 712 0.84 33.52 -21.69
CA PRO A 712 2.11 33.08 -21.12
C PRO A 712 3.12 34.22 -21.02
N LEU A 713 3.91 34.22 -19.94
CA LEU A 713 4.98 35.18 -19.67
C LEU A 713 6.35 34.48 -19.64
N PRO A 714 6.90 34.05 -20.80
CA PRO A 714 8.10 33.19 -20.85
C PRO A 714 9.37 33.88 -20.35
N ALA A 715 9.42 35.22 -20.34
CA ALA A 715 10.55 35.98 -19.82
C ALA A 715 10.56 36.07 -18.28
N LEU A 716 9.44 35.73 -17.63
CA LEU A 716 9.31 35.80 -16.17
C LEU A 716 9.64 34.45 -15.56
N GLN A 717 10.66 34.38 -14.72
CA GLN A 717 11.11 33.17 -14.03
C GLN A 717 10.83 33.24 -12.52
N GLY A 718 10.60 34.44 -11.97
CA GLY A 718 10.21 34.63 -10.58
C GLY A 718 9.52 35.98 -10.40
N LEU A 719 8.61 36.07 -9.43
CA LEU A 719 7.84 37.27 -9.14
C LEU A 719 7.59 37.38 -7.62
N GLY A 720 7.72 38.59 -7.10
CA GLY A 720 7.46 38.94 -5.71
C GLY A 720 6.83 40.32 -5.57
N ARG A 721 6.15 40.56 -4.44
CA ARG A 721 5.53 41.87 -4.12
C ARG A 721 5.86 42.28 -2.68
N SER A 722 6.10 43.57 -2.47
CA SER A 722 6.38 44.13 -1.15
C SER A 722 5.13 44.13 -0.25
N ALA A 723 5.34 44.27 1.06
CA ALA A 723 4.26 44.29 2.05
C ALA A 723 3.24 45.41 1.80
N ASP A 724 3.70 46.59 1.36
CA ASP A 724 2.83 47.73 1.01
C ASP A 724 2.17 47.65 -0.38
N GLY A 725 2.49 46.60 -1.15
CA GLY A 725 1.99 46.34 -2.49
C GLY A 725 2.56 47.25 -3.59
N GLN A 726 3.47 48.18 -3.28
CA GLN A 726 3.95 49.19 -4.23
C GLN A 726 5.15 48.75 -5.06
N CYS A 727 5.97 47.83 -4.54
CA CYS A 727 7.15 47.32 -5.20
C CYS A 727 6.96 45.88 -5.69
N PHE A 728 7.39 45.61 -6.93
CA PHE A 728 7.43 44.28 -7.50
C PHE A 728 8.87 43.90 -7.82
N ALA A 729 9.27 42.68 -7.46
CA ALA A 729 10.53 42.08 -7.90
C ALA A 729 10.26 41.05 -8.98
N GLN A 730 11.02 41.08 -10.07
CA GLN A 730 10.91 40.19 -11.21
C GLN A 730 12.26 39.53 -11.48
N SER A 731 12.25 38.26 -11.85
CA SER A 731 13.44 37.57 -12.34
C SER A 731 13.29 37.14 -13.79
N ASP A 732 14.36 37.32 -14.58
CA ASP A 732 14.50 36.82 -15.94
C ASP A 732 15.31 35.51 -16.02
N GLY A 733 15.66 34.92 -14.88
CA GLY A 733 16.54 33.75 -14.78
C GLY A 733 18.03 34.08 -14.74
N THR A 734 18.41 35.34 -14.83
CA THR A 734 19.79 35.82 -14.69
C THR A 734 19.94 36.93 -13.65
N HIS A 735 18.95 37.82 -13.58
CA HIS A 735 18.91 38.94 -12.65
C HIS A 735 17.57 38.97 -11.92
N ILE A 736 17.56 39.66 -10.79
CA ILE A 736 16.34 40.18 -10.16
C ILE A 736 16.32 41.69 -10.34
N THR A 737 15.21 42.23 -10.84
CA THR A 737 14.94 43.65 -10.94
C THR A 737 13.74 44.04 -10.08
N THR A 738 13.82 45.18 -9.41
CA THR A 738 12.70 45.76 -8.65
C THR A 738 12.07 46.91 -9.41
N HIS A 739 10.76 47.06 -9.31
CA HIS A 739 9.97 48.04 -10.06
C HIS A 739 8.90 48.69 -9.17
N ARG A 740 8.53 49.93 -9.47
CA ARG A 740 7.35 50.58 -8.87
C ARG A 740 6.10 50.14 -9.62
N GLY A 741 5.36 49.17 -9.07
CA GLY A 741 4.28 48.46 -9.76
C GLY A 741 4.79 47.42 -10.77
N PHE A 742 3.92 46.49 -11.18
CA PHE A 742 4.26 45.46 -12.15
C PHE A 742 4.52 46.05 -13.54
N GLY A 743 5.74 45.86 -14.06
CA GLY A 743 6.18 46.44 -15.34
C GLY A 743 6.41 47.96 -15.30
N GLY A 744 6.47 48.57 -14.12
CA GLY A 744 6.77 49.99 -13.95
C GLY A 744 8.27 50.33 -14.06
N PRO A 745 8.66 51.58 -13.73
CA PRO A 745 10.06 52.00 -13.75
C PRO A 745 10.92 51.14 -12.81
N GLN A 746 12.08 50.69 -13.31
CA GLN A 746 13.06 49.93 -12.54
C GLN A 746 13.69 50.79 -11.44
N ILE A 747 13.85 50.21 -10.25
CA ILE A 747 14.43 50.80 -9.05
C ILE A 747 15.87 50.31 -8.86
N ALA A 748 16.08 49.00 -8.88
CA ALA A 748 17.39 48.37 -8.70
C ALA A 748 17.47 47.02 -9.43
N GLN A 749 18.68 46.45 -9.50
CA GLN A 749 18.98 45.19 -10.19
C GLN A 749 20.15 44.47 -9.52
N TRP A 750 20.05 43.15 -9.39
CA TRP A 750 21.11 42.28 -8.87
C TRP A 750 21.25 41.01 -9.71
N PRO A 751 22.46 40.44 -9.85
CA PRO A 751 22.62 39.09 -10.36
C PRO A 751 21.99 38.09 -9.38
N LEU A 752 21.52 36.95 -9.90
CA LEU A 752 21.10 35.82 -9.07
C LEU A 752 22.31 35.17 -8.38
N PRO A 753 22.13 34.59 -7.17
CA PRO A 753 23.18 33.83 -6.53
C PRO A 753 23.51 32.55 -7.31
N HIS A 754 24.71 32.02 -7.06
CA HIS A 754 25.19 30.75 -7.58
C HIS A 754 24.86 29.58 -6.64
N GLY A 755 24.52 29.87 -5.39
CA GLY A 755 24.10 28.86 -4.41
C GLY A 755 25.19 28.45 -3.42
N ASN A 756 26.43 28.94 -3.62
CA ASN A 756 27.58 28.65 -2.77
C ASN A 756 28.15 29.89 -2.06
N GLU A 757 27.45 31.03 -2.12
CA GLU A 757 27.85 32.24 -1.42
C GLU A 757 27.91 31.99 0.09
N GLY A 758 29.00 32.37 0.74
CA GLY A 758 29.16 32.24 2.19
C GLY A 758 29.40 30.82 2.71
N ILE A 759 29.42 29.79 1.85
CA ILE A 759 29.76 28.41 2.24
C ILE A 759 31.28 28.30 2.46
N PRO A 760 31.76 27.77 3.61
CA PRO A 760 33.16 27.41 3.83
C PRO A 760 33.79 26.56 2.71
N GLU A 761 34.99 26.93 2.26
CA GLU A 761 35.75 26.16 1.24
C GLU A 761 36.01 24.71 1.66
N SER A 762 36.05 24.43 2.97
CA SER A 762 36.25 23.10 3.54
C SER A 762 35.16 22.09 3.15
N MET A 763 33.94 22.55 2.85
CA MET A 763 32.84 21.66 2.44
C MET A 763 32.91 21.23 0.98
N GLY A 764 33.74 21.87 0.15
CA GLY A 764 33.92 21.47 -1.25
C GLY A 764 32.68 21.61 -2.15
N LEU A 765 31.64 22.31 -1.70
CA LEU A 765 30.41 22.53 -2.47
C LEU A 765 30.60 23.60 -3.55
N VAL A 766 30.04 23.36 -4.73
CA VAL A 766 30.10 24.24 -5.90
C VAL A 766 28.79 25.02 -6.08
N GLY A 767 28.82 26.08 -6.90
CA GLY A 767 27.62 26.81 -7.31
C GLY A 767 27.06 26.29 -8.64
N GLY A 768 25.75 26.41 -8.85
CA GLY A 768 25.04 25.83 -10.00
C GLY A 768 23.63 26.37 -10.22
N ALA A 769 22.80 25.62 -10.95
CA ALA A 769 21.48 26.04 -11.39
C ALA A 769 20.49 26.19 -10.24
N LEU A 770 20.63 25.36 -9.19
CA LEU A 770 19.78 25.45 -8.00
C LEU A 770 19.87 26.83 -7.34
N GLY A 771 21.07 27.41 -7.26
CA GLY A 771 21.26 28.76 -6.70
C GLY A 771 20.59 29.86 -7.53
N ARG A 772 20.36 29.63 -8.82
CA ARG A 772 19.70 30.58 -9.72
C ARG A 772 18.17 30.45 -9.74
N ARG A 773 17.60 29.47 -9.03
CA ARG A 773 16.13 29.33 -8.96
C ARG A 773 15.51 30.45 -8.14
N CYS A 774 14.25 30.75 -8.46
CA CYS A 774 13.45 31.77 -7.76
C CYS A 774 12.18 31.12 -7.21
N ASP A 775 12.31 30.35 -6.13
CA ASP A 775 11.17 29.65 -5.55
C ASP A 775 10.19 30.64 -4.89
N GLU A 776 10.72 31.68 -4.24
CA GLU A 776 9.98 32.81 -3.67
C GLU A 776 10.85 34.08 -3.61
N ILE A 777 10.23 35.24 -3.83
CA ILE A 777 10.89 36.55 -3.82
C ILE A 777 10.06 37.53 -3.00
N ILE A 778 10.68 38.25 -2.06
CA ILE A 778 10.03 39.30 -1.26
C ILE A 778 10.86 40.59 -1.35
N PRO A 779 10.47 41.58 -2.17
CA PRO A 779 11.13 42.87 -2.17
C PRO A 779 10.77 43.68 -0.91
N PHE A 780 11.74 44.45 -0.44
CA PHE A 780 11.49 45.53 0.51
C PHE A 780 10.72 46.66 -0.20
N ASN A 781 9.91 47.41 0.56
CA ASN A 781 9.06 48.52 0.15
C ASN A 781 9.84 49.63 -0.58
N ASP A 782 11.12 49.85 -0.24
CA ASP A 782 12.00 50.81 -0.93
C ASP A 782 12.49 50.31 -2.31
N GLY A 783 12.36 49.02 -2.59
CA GLY A 783 12.85 48.34 -3.78
C GLY A 783 14.38 48.28 -3.90
N GLN A 784 15.13 48.62 -2.85
CA GLN A 784 16.60 48.61 -2.81
C GLN A 784 17.18 47.33 -2.19
N ARG A 785 16.30 46.44 -1.67
CA ARG A 785 16.66 45.13 -1.13
C ARG A 785 15.62 44.09 -1.51
N VAL A 786 16.04 42.83 -1.60
CA VAL A 786 15.17 41.68 -1.91
C VAL A 786 15.59 40.48 -1.08
N LEU A 787 14.61 39.77 -0.49
CA LEU A 787 14.80 38.40 -0.02
C LEU A 787 14.50 37.42 -1.14
N LEU A 788 15.39 36.44 -1.32
CA LEU A 788 15.27 35.38 -2.30
C LEU A 788 15.41 34.04 -1.58
N ARG A 789 14.44 33.15 -1.80
CA ARG A 789 14.53 31.74 -1.42
C ARG A 789 14.73 30.89 -2.67
N ASN A 790 15.69 29.98 -2.60
CA ASN A 790 15.92 28.92 -3.58
C ASN A 790 16.34 27.63 -2.85
N PRO A 791 16.52 26.48 -3.54
CA PRO A 791 16.83 25.20 -2.89
C PRO A 791 18.17 25.21 -2.13
N THR A 792 19.05 26.17 -2.40
CA THR A 792 20.37 26.23 -1.76
C THR A 792 20.37 27.09 -0.49
N GLY A 793 19.30 27.85 -0.21
CA GLY A 793 19.28 28.76 0.94
C GLY A 793 18.35 29.98 0.79
N ILE A 794 18.42 30.86 1.79
CA ILE A 794 17.71 32.15 1.82
C ILE A 794 18.75 33.26 1.75
N TYR A 795 18.54 34.22 0.86
CA TYR A 795 19.50 35.27 0.53
C TYR A 795 18.90 36.66 0.66
N LEU A 796 19.70 37.60 1.17
CA LEU A 796 19.44 39.04 1.10
C LEU A 796 20.29 39.66 -0.01
N LEU A 797 19.61 40.27 -0.99
CA LEU A 797 20.24 41.01 -2.09
C LEU A 797 20.18 42.51 -1.80
N GLY A 798 21.32 43.20 -1.84
CA GLY A 798 21.39 44.63 -1.58
C GLY A 798 22.61 45.31 -2.22
N ALA A 799 22.48 46.62 -2.52
CA ALA A 799 23.48 47.38 -3.28
C ALA A 799 24.88 47.47 -2.62
N SER A 800 24.97 47.29 -1.29
CA SER A 800 26.22 47.46 -0.53
C SER A 800 27.04 46.17 -0.34
N GLN A 801 26.46 44.98 -0.51
CA GLN A 801 27.10 43.71 -0.12
C GLN A 801 26.93 42.54 -1.11
N GLY A 802 26.22 42.71 -2.23
CA GLY A 802 25.94 41.60 -3.14
C GLY A 802 24.88 40.65 -2.58
N ALA A 803 25.00 39.35 -2.88
CA ALA A 803 24.15 38.30 -2.31
C ALA A 803 24.73 37.83 -0.96
N GLN A 804 24.00 38.08 0.13
CA GLN A 804 24.33 37.59 1.47
C GLN A 804 23.44 36.39 1.79
N ARG A 805 24.03 35.24 2.14
CA ARG A 805 23.27 34.10 2.67
C ARG A 805 22.81 34.43 4.10
N LEU A 806 21.50 34.33 4.32
CA LEU A 806 20.87 34.48 5.63
C LEU A 806 20.55 33.14 6.29
N HIS A 807 20.38 32.07 5.51
CA HIS A 807 20.14 30.73 6.01
C HIS A 807 20.63 29.69 5.00
N PRO A 808 21.35 28.65 5.43
CA PRO A 808 21.95 28.48 6.77
C PRO A 808 23.09 29.47 7.03
N GLN A 809 23.35 29.82 8.29
CA GLN A 809 24.45 30.70 8.68
C GLN A 809 25.64 29.94 9.27
N GLU A 810 25.36 28.82 9.93
CA GLU A 810 26.33 27.94 10.58
C GLU A 810 26.36 26.60 9.84
N PHE A 811 27.55 26.01 9.79
CA PHE A 811 27.83 24.77 9.07
C PHE A 811 28.71 23.81 9.89
N ASP A 812 28.77 24.00 11.23
CA ASP A 812 29.68 23.33 12.16
C ASP A 812 29.04 22.10 12.87
N GLU A 813 29.90 21.31 13.53
CA GLU A 813 29.74 19.95 14.09
C GLU A 813 28.62 19.75 15.15
N GLY A 814 28.02 18.55 15.19
CA GLY A 814 27.05 18.14 16.20
C GLY A 814 27.57 18.20 17.65
N GLU A 815 26.65 18.30 18.62
CA GLU A 815 26.94 18.57 20.06
C GLU A 815 27.87 17.54 20.75
N ASP A 816 28.07 16.35 20.16
CA ASP A 816 28.75 15.22 20.78
C ASP A 816 30.25 15.06 20.39
N GLY A 817 30.79 15.96 19.55
CA GLY A 817 32.21 15.92 19.17
C GLY A 817 32.63 14.69 18.36
N GLU A 818 31.67 13.92 17.84
CA GLU A 818 31.87 13.04 16.70
C GLU A 818 31.74 13.86 15.42
N ASP A 819 32.77 13.82 14.57
CA ASP A 819 32.89 14.57 13.31
C ASP A 819 31.93 14.01 12.25
N ASP A 820 30.62 14.28 12.43
CA ASP A 820 29.56 13.98 11.47
C ASP A 820 29.24 15.15 10.51
N GLY A 821 29.90 16.29 10.74
CA GLY A 821 29.85 17.50 9.92
C GLY A 821 28.57 18.35 10.04
N GLY A 822 27.66 18.10 10.97
CA GLY A 822 26.42 18.88 11.12
C GLY A 822 25.40 18.66 9.97
N PRO A 823 24.13 19.11 10.14
CA PRO A 823 23.02 18.71 9.26
C PRO A 823 23.22 19.08 7.78
N TYR A 824 23.97 20.15 7.49
CA TYR A 824 24.17 20.66 6.13
C TYR A 824 25.35 20.03 5.38
N THR A 825 26.12 19.14 6.01
CA THR A 825 27.12 18.30 5.31
C THR A 825 26.62 16.89 5.04
N TRP A 826 25.43 16.55 5.55
CA TRP A 826 24.85 15.23 5.34
C TRP A 826 24.67 14.99 3.84
N PRO A 827 25.03 13.80 3.32
CA PRO A 827 24.90 13.49 1.90
C PRO A 827 23.50 13.69 1.34
N LYS A 828 22.45 13.61 2.17
CA LYS A 828 21.06 13.86 1.78
C LYS A 828 20.81 15.30 1.30
N ASN A 829 21.58 16.26 1.82
CA ASN A 829 21.45 17.68 1.50
C ASN A 829 22.38 18.10 0.35
N HIS A 830 22.99 17.11 -0.33
CA HIS A 830 23.90 17.33 -1.46
C HIS A 830 23.29 16.76 -2.73
N GLU A 831 23.38 17.50 -3.83
CA GLU A 831 22.95 17.07 -5.16
C GLU A 831 24.13 17.16 -6.14
N ASP A 832 24.31 16.13 -6.98
CA ASP A 832 25.37 16.15 -7.98
C ASP A 832 25.11 17.24 -9.02
N ALA A 833 26.14 18.01 -9.38
CA ALA A 833 26.02 19.04 -10.40
C ALA A 833 25.62 18.44 -11.76
N ALA A 834 24.61 19.01 -12.39
CA ALA A 834 24.08 18.53 -13.66
C ALA A 834 25.08 18.68 -14.83
N GLU A 835 24.86 17.94 -15.92
CA GLU A 835 25.70 18.00 -17.11
C GLU A 835 25.76 19.43 -17.69
N GLY A 836 26.96 20.01 -17.75
CA GLY A 836 27.19 21.40 -18.17
C GLY A 836 27.45 22.39 -17.03
N GLU A 837 27.32 21.96 -15.77
CA GLU A 837 27.68 22.74 -14.58
C GLU A 837 29.12 22.44 -14.10
N PRO A 838 29.71 23.25 -13.20
CA PRO A 838 31.00 22.94 -12.58
C PRO A 838 30.96 21.59 -11.88
N ALA A 839 31.95 20.72 -12.12
CA ALA A 839 32.00 19.41 -11.50
C ALA A 839 32.12 19.53 -9.96
N GLY A 840 31.20 18.89 -9.24
CA GLY A 840 31.12 18.90 -7.78
C GLY A 840 29.71 18.60 -7.28
N GLN A 841 29.48 18.83 -5.97
CA GLN A 841 28.17 18.73 -5.33
C GLN A 841 27.62 20.12 -4.99
N LEU A 842 26.31 20.28 -5.11
CA LEU A 842 25.54 21.47 -4.78
C LEU A 842 24.83 21.27 -3.44
N LEU A 843 24.69 22.32 -2.63
CA LEU A 843 23.77 22.30 -1.49
C LEU A 843 22.32 22.27 -1.99
N SER A 844 21.52 21.33 -1.50
CA SER A 844 20.10 21.17 -1.83
C SER A 844 19.34 20.90 -0.53
N MET A 845 18.49 21.84 -0.13
CA MET A 845 17.77 21.82 1.13
C MET A 845 16.27 21.78 0.85
N ASP A 846 15.54 21.09 1.71
CA ASP A 846 14.09 20.98 1.61
C ASP A 846 13.36 21.86 2.63
N MET A 847 12.12 22.20 2.30
CA MET A 847 11.19 22.93 3.18
C MET A 847 11.70 24.29 3.70
N LEU A 848 12.58 24.95 2.95
CA LEU A 848 12.98 26.32 3.27
C LEU A 848 11.76 27.23 3.36
N HIS A 849 11.72 28.09 4.37
CA HIS A 849 10.65 29.07 4.55
C HIS A 849 11.23 30.42 4.97
N MET A 850 10.60 31.50 4.50
CA MET A 850 10.99 32.85 4.88
C MET A 850 9.77 33.78 5.01
N ALA A 851 9.89 34.80 5.87
CA ALA A 851 8.93 35.90 5.94
C ALA A 851 9.64 37.21 6.30
N LEU A 852 9.11 38.33 5.81
CA LEU A 852 9.57 39.69 6.14
C LEU A 852 8.48 40.42 6.93
N SER A 853 8.84 41.06 8.04
CA SER A 853 7.87 41.85 8.81
C SER A 853 7.38 43.07 8.00
N PRO A 854 6.12 43.52 8.15
CA PRO A 854 5.59 44.66 7.39
C PRO A 854 6.38 45.97 7.57
N ASP A 855 7.00 46.15 8.73
CA ASP A 855 7.87 47.28 9.07
C ASP A 855 9.35 47.07 8.71
N GLU A 856 9.67 45.92 8.09
CA GLU A 856 10.98 45.53 7.56
C GLU A 856 12.11 45.45 8.60
N ARG A 857 11.75 45.32 9.89
CA ARG A 857 12.72 45.21 10.99
C ARG A 857 13.17 43.78 11.25
N PHE A 858 12.38 42.78 10.86
CA PHE A 858 12.63 41.38 11.18
C PHE A 858 12.43 40.47 9.99
N ILE A 859 13.20 39.38 9.96
CA ILE A 859 13.12 38.32 8.95
C ILE A 859 12.98 36.99 9.69
N ALA A 860 11.99 36.18 9.34
CA ALA A 860 11.88 34.82 9.84
C ALA A 860 12.40 33.85 8.78
N VAL A 861 13.19 32.84 9.17
CA VAL A 861 13.79 31.84 8.28
C VAL A 861 13.84 30.45 8.94
N GLY A 862 14.03 29.41 8.12
CA GLY A 862 14.34 28.05 8.56
C GLY A 862 14.24 27.04 7.42
N ASP A 863 14.51 25.77 7.71
CA ASP A 863 14.40 24.61 6.82
C ASP A 863 14.09 23.32 7.62
N GLN A 864 13.84 22.18 6.95
CA GLN A 864 13.44 20.95 7.63
C GLN A 864 14.43 20.44 8.70
N ASP A 865 15.72 20.78 8.59
CA ASP A 865 16.79 20.34 9.47
C ASP A 865 17.19 21.42 10.50
N SER A 866 16.43 22.52 10.59
CA SER A 866 16.68 23.61 11.53
C SER A 866 15.54 23.82 12.52
N THR A 867 15.75 24.68 13.52
CA THR A 867 14.63 25.33 14.25
C THR A 867 14.04 26.47 13.42
N HIS A 868 12.96 27.10 13.88
CA HIS A 868 12.57 28.41 13.35
C HIS A 868 13.52 29.49 13.86
N ILE A 869 13.92 30.43 13.00
CA ILE A 869 14.91 31.45 13.34
C ILE A 869 14.35 32.83 13.01
N LEU A 870 14.41 33.74 13.98
CA LEU A 870 14.11 35.16 13.81
C LEU A 870 15.41 35.94 13.73
N LEU A 871 15.55 36.71 12.65
CA LEU A 871 16.68 37.59 12.37
C LEU A 871 16.27 39.06 12.43
N ASP A 872 17.25 39.94 12.65
CA ASP A 872 17.09 41.37 12.43
C ASP A 872 17.14 41.72 10.91
N ALA A 873 16.86 42.97 10.56
CA ALA A 873 16.87 43.44 9.18
C ALA A 873 18.25 43.39 8.48
N ALA A 874 19.33 43.17 9.23
CA ALA A 874 20.69 42.98 8.72
C ALA A 874 21.07 41.49 8.60
N GLY A 875 20.19 40.59 9.05
CA GLY A 875 20.38 39.14 8.98
C GLY A 875 21.01 38.52 10.23
N HIS A 876 21.17 39.24 11.34
CA HIS A 876 21.72 38.64 12.56
C HIS A 876 20.65 37.88 13.35
N PRO A 877 20.94 36.69 13.89
CA PRO A 877 20.01 35.96 14.76
C PRO A 877 19.61 36.78 15.99
N VAL A 878 18.30 36.91 16.18
CA VAL A 878 17.68 37.55 17.34
C VAL A 878 17.19 36.47 18.31
N ARG A 879 16.56 35.42 17.79
CA ARG A 879 15.90 34.36 18.58
C ARG A 879 15.69 33.10 17.76
N THR A 880 15.81 31.93 18.37
CA THR A 880 15.38 30.65 17.81
C THR A 880 14.11 30.17 18.51
N LEU A 881 13.25 29.48 17.78
CA LEU A 881 12.03 28.87 18.30
C LEU A 881 11.99 27.39 17.97
N ALA A 882 11.77 26.57 19.00
CA ALA A 882 11.64 25.14 18.89
C ALA A 882 10.49 24.75 17.95
N THR A 883 10.64 23.62 17.28
CA THR A 883 9.60 23.04 16.45
C THR A 883 8.71 22.17 17.33
N GLN A 884 7.40 22.19 17.07
CA GLN A 884 6.45 21.33 17.78
C GLN A 884 6.17 20.03 17.02
N SER A 885 6.67 19.93 15.78
CA SER A 885 6.65 18.74 14.92
C SER A 885 8.02 18.54 14.24
N SER A 886 8.15 17.51 13.42
CA SER A 886 9.45 17.05 12.90
C SER A 886 10.11 18.03 11.91
N TYR A 887 9.35 18.68 11.02
CA TYR A 887 9.91 19.47 9.92
C TYR A 887 9.29 20.87 9.82
N PRO A 888 9.96 21.94 10.26
CA PRO A 888 9.47 23.30 10.10
C PRO A 888 9.51 23.75 8.63
N HIS A 889 8.42 24.37 8.16
CA HIS A 889 8.29 24.63 6.71
C HIS A 889 7.46 25.85 6.32
N HIS A 890 6.95 26.64 7.27
CA HIS A 890 6.21 27.87 6.94
C HIS A 890 6.35 28.94 8.03
N ALA A 891 6.37 30.22 7.64
CA ALA A 891 6.41 31.36 8.54
C ALA A 891 5.56 32.53 8.03
N ARG A 892 4.93 33.29 8.93
CA ARG A 892 4.15 34.49 8.58
C ARG A 892 4.02 35.50 9.71
N PHE A 893 4.28 36.77 9.43
CA PHE A 893 3.96 37.86 10.37
C PHE A 893 2.48 38.26 10.29
N SER A 894 1.90 38.67 11.43
CA SER A 894 0.59 39.33 11.48
C SER A 894 0.59 40.62 10.66
N HIS A 895 -0.59 41.13 10.32
CA HIS A 895 -0.71 42.32 9.47
C HIS A 895 -0.04 43.56 10.06
N ASP A 896 -0.05 43.70 11.39
CA ASP A 896 0.62 44.79 12.12
C ASP A 896 2.09 44.48 12.47
N GLY A 897 2.57 43.26 12.20
CA GLY A 897 3.90 42.79 12.54
C GLY A 897 4.14 42.48 14.01
N ALA A 898 3.10 42.47 14.86
CA ALA A 898 3.25 42.23 16.30
C ALA A 898 3.42 40.74 16.67
N ARG A 899 2.89 39.84 15.84
CA ARG A 899 2.97 38.39 16.03
C ARG A 899 3.64 37.70 14.85
N LEU A 900 4.28 36.57 15.13
CA LEU A 900 4.90 35.69 14.16
C LEU A 900 4.35 34.29 14.33
N TRP A 901 3.96 33.69 13.21
CA TRP A 901 3.34 32.39 13.11
C TRP A 901 4.27 31.45 12.38
N PHE A 902 4.35 30.22 12.86
CA PHE A 902 5.19 29.18 12.31
C PHE A 902 4.43 27.87 12.19
N ASN A 903 4.77 27.07 11.19
CA ASN A 903 4.23 25.72 11.03
C ASN A 903 5.36 24.70 10.87
N SER A 904 5.17 23.54 11.50
CA SER A 904 6.03 22.36 11.36
C SER A 904 5.18 21.11 11.10
N CYS A 905 5.69 20.11 10.37
CA CYS A 905 4.92 18.92 10.00
C CYS A 905 5.66 17.60 10.19
N HIS A 906 4.88 16.52 10.24
CA HIS A 906 5.33 15.16 10.05
C HIS A 906 4.27 14.41 9.25
N LEU A 907 4.66 13.84 8.09
CA LEU A 907 3.74 13.26 7.12
C LEU A 907 2.61 14.23 6.74
N TYR A 908 1.35 13.86 6.88
CA TYR A 908 0.20 14.69 6.49
C TYR A 908 -0.30 15.64 7.61
N ASN A 909 0.28 15.56 8.81
CA ASN A 909 -0.11 16.40 9.95
C ASN A 909 0.85 17.58 10.12
N GLY A 910 0.34 18.69 10.67
CA GLY A 910 1.16 19.86 11.01
C GLY A 910 0.72 20.54 12.30
N ILE A 911 1.63 21.28 12.92
CA ILE A 911 1.39 22.05 14.13
C ILE A 911 1.76 23.50 13.86
N THR A 912 0.80 24.39 14.12
CA THR A 912 0.94 25.84 14.02
C THR A 912 1.17 26.44 15.40
N ILE A 913 2.25 27.21 15.54
CA ILE A 913 2.53 28.02 16.73
C ILE A 913 2.49 29.52 16.40
N ALA A 914 2.20 30.33 17.41
CA ALA A 914 2.29 31.78 17.35
C ALA A 914 3.11 32.33 18.52
N THR A 915 3.91 33.37 18.26
CA THR A 915 4.69 34.09 19.27
C THR A 915 4.55 35.60 19.05
N ALA A 916 4.71 36.40 20.11
CA ALA A 916 4.90 37.83 19.95
C ALA A 916 6.33 38.12 19.44
N VAL A 917 6.47 39.08 18.52
CA VAL A 917 7.77 39.40 17.91
C VAL A 917 8.74 39.98 18.94
N ASP A 918 8.25 40.80 19.87
CA ASP A 918 9.06 41.46 20.90
C ASP A 918 9.31 40.59 22.16
N ALA A 919 8.82 39.34 22.20
CA ALA A 919 8.97 38.44 23.35
C ALA A 919 10.34 37.74 23.37
N ALA A 920 11.41 38.49 23.67
CA ALA A 920 12.80 38.03 23.55
C ALA A 920 13.11 36.65 24.19
N ASP A 921 12.44 36.28 25.28
CA ASP A 921 12.68 35.03 26.03
C ASP A 921 11.76 33.86 25.65
N ASP A 922 10.80 34.04 24.73
CA ASP A 922 9.88 32.98 24.31
C ASP A 922 10.50 32.11 23.20
N ALA A 923 10.90 30.89 23.56
CA ALA A 923 11.57 29.92 22.67
C ALA A 923 10.65 28.80 22.15
N GLU A 924 9.39 28.72 22.60
CA GLU A 924 8.49 27.60 22.28
C GLU A 924 7.27 28.05 21.47
N GLY A 925 6.84 29.31 21.65
CA GLY A 925 5.58 29.80 21.10
C GLY A 925 4.35 29.18 21.76
N THR A 926 3.17 29.63 21.33
CA THR A 926 1.87 29.07 21.75
C THR A 926 1.29 28.26 20.62
N VAL A 927 0.93 27.00 20.86
CA VAL A 927 0.21 26.16 19.89
C VAL A 927 -1.16 26.79 19.62
N VAL A 928 -1.41 27.10 18.35
CA VAL A 928 -2.71 27.62 17.88
C VAL A 928 -3.54 26.51 17.26
N ASP A 929 -2.87 25.57 16.58
CA ASP A 929 -3.50 24.41 15.99
C ASP A 929 -2.48 23.26 15.95
N ALA A 930 -2.95 22.02 16.15
CA ALA A 930 -2.11 20.83 16.24
C ALA A 930 -2.32 19.83 15.08
N GLN A 931 -3.05 20.21 14.02
CA GLN A 931 -3.45 19.28 12.95
C GLN A 931 -3.09 19.81 11.55
N TRP A 932 -3.23 21.10 11.31
CA TRP A 932 -3.11 21.74 10.01
C TRP A 932 -1.65 21.80 9.55
N ARG A 933 -1.39 21.11 8.45
CA ARG A 933 -0.16 21.30 7.67
C ARG A 933 -0.33 22.49 6.73
N VAL A 934 0.35 23.61 7.03
CA VAL A 934 0.11 24.91 6.37
C VAL A 934 1.22 25.23 5.36
N TYR A 935 0.85 25.42 4.10
CA TYR A 935 1.80 25.78 3.03
C TYR A 935 1.67 27.21 2.51
N ALA A 936 0.57 27.88 2.84
CA ALA A 936 0.28 29.21 2.35
C ALA A 936 -0.49 30.01 3.40
N SER A 937 -0.26 31.33 3.41
CA SER A 937 -0.96 32.22 4.32
C SER A 937 -1.05 33.64 3.76
N ALA A 938 -2.12 34.35 4.12
CA ALA A 938 -2.27 35.78 3.91
C ALA A 938 -2.67 36.48 5.21
N THR A 939 -2.40 37.78 5.29
CA THR A 939 -2.74 38.59 6.47
C THR A 939 -3.57 39.80 6.09
N LEU A 940 -4.58 40.09 6.91
CA LEU A 940 -5.48 41.23 6.79
C LEU A 940 -5.61 41.88 8.19
N PRO A 941 -6.08 43.13 8.29
CA PRO A 941 -6.25 43.78 9.59
C PRO A 941 -7.07 42.90 10.57
N GLY A 942 -6.44 42.49 11.67
CA GLY A 942 -7.04 41.67 12.73
C GLY A 942 -7.30 40.20 12.38
N GLN A 943 -6.74 39.69 11.26
CA GLN A 943 -6.88 38.27 10.90
C GLN A 943 -5.69 37.71 10.12
N VAL A 944 -5.37 36.44 10.36
CA VAL A 944 -4.44 35.63 9.58
C VAL A 944 -5.23 34.51 8.91
N VAL A 945 -5.08 34.35 7.60
CA VAL A 945 -5.71 33.26 6.83
C VAL A 945 -4.64 32.23 6.49
N MET A 946 -4.85 30.98 6.88
CA MET A 946 -3.94 29.86 6.66
C MET A 946 -4.58 28.83 5.72
N GLY A 947 -3.81 28.31 4.78
CA GLY A 947 -4.24 27.27 3.86
C GLY A 947 -3.60 25.93 4.19
N ASP A 948 -4.40 24.90 4.41
CA ASP A 948 -3.93 23.58 4.83
C ASP A 948 -3.78 22.57 3.68
N ALA A 949 -3.28 21.39 4.02
CA ALA A 949 -3.09 20.26 3.10
C ALA A 949 -4.40 19.61 2.63
N ASP A 950 -5.51 19.79 3.35
CA ASP A 950 -6.82 19.23 3.02
C ASP A 950 -7.65 20.14 2.10
N GLY A 951 -7.15 21.36 1.85
CA GLY A 951 -7.77 22.32 0.94
C GLY A 951 -8.71 23.30 1.61
N TYR A 952 -8.60 23.46 2.93
CA TYR A 952 -9.29 24.48 3.69
C TYR A 952 -8.44 25.73 3.88
N LEU A 953 -9.13 26.87 3.86
CA LEU A 953 -8.67 28.13 4.40
C LEU A 953 -9.23 28.27 5.81
N HIS A 954 -8.37 28.59 6.77
CA HIS A 954 -8.72 28.87 8.16
C HIS A 954 -8.34 30.31 8.48
N ALA A 955 -9.34 31.14 8.78
CA ALA A 955 -9.07 32.48 9.29
C ALA A 955 -9.08 32.49 10.80
N LEU A 956 -8.04 33.08 11.36
CA LEU A 956 -7.80 33.20 12.79
C LEU A 956 -7.73 34.69 13.14
N ASP A 957 -8.19 35.06 14.33
CA ASP A 957 -7.86 36.37 14.88
C ASP A 957 -6.45 36.40 15.47
N ASP A 958 -6.04 37.58 15.95
CA ASP A 958 -4.71 37.77 16.51
C ASP A 958 -4.46 36.90 17.75
N GLU A 959 -5.51 36.43 18.44
CA GLU A 959 -5.41 35.50 19.58
C GLU A 959 -5.37 34.02 19.18
N GLY A 960 -5.52 33.69 17.90
CA GLY A 960 -5.55 32.32 17.40
C GLY A 960 -6.92 31.67 17.38
N ARG A 961 -8.00 32.42 17.60
CA ARG A 961 -9.36 31.87 17.56
C ARG A 961 -9.87 31.84 16.12
N THR A 962 -10.48 30.72 15.73
CA THR A 962 -11.07 30.57 14.40
C THR A 962 -12.24 31.54 14.18
N LEU A 963 -12.11 32.39 13.17
CA LEU A 963 -13.13 33.30 12.68
C LEU A 963 -14.04 32.62 11.66
N TRP A 964 -13.45 31.91 10.70
CA TRP A 964 -14.17 31.20 9.66
C TRP A 964 -13.29 30.19 8.93
N ARG A 965 -13.93 29.27 8.19
CA ARG A 965 -13.28 28.33 7.28
C ARG A 965 -13.88 28.32 5.87
N HIS A 966 -13.10 27.96 4.85
CA HIS A 966 -13.56 27.85 3.46
C HIS A 966 -12.82 26.72 2.72
N HIS A 967 -13.55 25.75 2.17
CA HIS A 967 -12.95 24.65 1.39
C HIS A 967 -12.85 25.04 -0.09
N VAL A 968 -11.62 25.06 -0.63
CA VAL A 968 -11.35 25.29 -2.06
C VAL A 968 -11.13 23.97 -2.80
N GLY A 969 -10.64 22.95 -2.09
CA GLY A 969 -10.32 21.61 -2.59
C GLY A 969 -8.85 21.43 -2.92
N SER A 970 -8.28 20.29 -2.50
CA SER A 970 -6.84 19.96 -2.59
C SER A 970 -5.95 20.90 -1.79
N SER A 971 -4.76 20.42 -1.39
CA SER A 971 -3.77 21.20 -0.61
C SER A 971 -3.57 22.61 -1.14
N ILE A 972 -3.75 23.61 -0.25
CA ILE A 972 -3.61 25.03 -0.60
C ILE A 972 -2.13 25.37 -0.75
N SER A 973 -1.77 26.06 -1.83
CA SER A 973 -0.37 26.36 -2.17
C SER A 973 -0.09 27.85 -2.36
N ALA A 974 -1.12 28.68 -2.45
CA ALA A 974 -0.97 30.13 -2.49
C ALA A 974 -2.22 30.83 -1.98
N ILE A 975 -2.05 31.92 -1.23
CA ILE A 975 -3.13 32.82 -0.82
C ILE A 975 -2.66 34.24 -1.01
N GLU A 976 -3.46 35.03 -1.69
CA GLU A 976 -3.22 36.45 -1.94
C GLU A 976 -4.49 37.22 -1.62
N ALA A 977 -4.38 38.28 -0.82
CA ALA A 977 -5.51 39.12 -0.45
C ALA A 977 -5.42 40.48 -1.15
N SER A 978 -6.57 41.02 -1.56
CA SER A 978 -6.66 42.43 -1.95
C SER A 978 -6.38 43.33 -0.73
N PRO A 979 -5.85 44.56 -0.92
CA PRO A 979 -5.52 45.44 0.21
C PRO A 979 -6.69 45.76 1.16
N ASP A 980 -7.92 45.74 0.66
CA ASP A 980 -9.14 45.95 1.44
C ASP A 980 -9.77 44.64 1.96
N GLY A 981 -9.17 43.49 1.66
CA GLY A 981 -9.67 42.16 2.01
C GLY A 981 -10.98 41.76 1.33
N SER A 982 -11.44 42.52 0.33
CA SER A 982 -12.67 42.21 -0.42
C SER A 982 -12.52 41.00 -1.35
N THR A 983 -11.30 40.66 -1.76
CA THR A 983 -11.00 39.54 -2.64
C THR A 983 -9.85 38.69 -2.09
N LEU A 984 -10.01 37.36 -2.15
CA LEU A 984 -8.93 36.40 -1.96
C LEU A 984 -8.70 35.62 -3.26
N LEU A 985 -7.44 35.50 -3.66
CA LEU A 985 -6.99 34.66 -4.76
C LEU A 985 -6.26 33.44 -4.16
N VAL A 986 -6.69 32.24 -4.53
CA VAL A 986 -6.28 31.01 -3.84
C VAL A 986 -5.82 29.96 -4.85
N GLY A 987 -4.59 29.49 -4.69
CA GLY A 987 -3.98 28.41 -5.47
C GLY A 987 -3.97 27.08 -4.71
N SER A 988 -4.03 25.95 -5.44
CA SER A 988 -3.90 24.61 -4.85
C SER A 988 -2.99 23.69 -5.68
N TYR A 989 -2.55 22.59 -5.06
CA TYR A 989 -1.85 21.48 -5.72
C TYR A 989 -2.72 20.77 -6.77
N GLY A 990 -4.04 20.76 -6.58
CA GLY A 990 -5.02 20.16 -7.48
C GLY A 990 -5.25 20.94 -8.79
N GLY A 991 -4.51 22.03 -9.00
CA GLY A 991 -4.59 22.86 -10.19
C GLY A 991 -5.70 23.90 -10.16
N TYR A 992 -6.21 24.26 -8.99
CA TYR A 992 -7.23 25.30 -8.87
C TYR A 992 -6.62 26.66 -8.57
N LEU A 993 -7.04 27.68 -9.33
CA LEU A 993 -6.87 29.09 -9.01
C LEU A 993 -8.28 29.69 -8.83
N ALA A 994 -8.71 29.85 -7.58
CA ALA A 994 -10.04 30.33 -7.21
C ALA A 994 -10.01 31.82 -6.82
N VAL A 995 -11.06 32.54 -7.21
CA VAL A 995 -11.30 33.94 -6.83
C VAL A 995 -12.50 33.99 -5.91
N LEU A 996 -12.26 34.41 -4.68
CA LEU A 996 -13.26 34.49 -3.63
C LEU A 996 -13.56 35.97 -3.33
N GLU A 997 -14.81 36.38 -3.46
CA GLU A 997 -15.24 37.76 -3.15
C GLU A 997 -16.09 37.78 -1.88
N ARG A 998 -15.84 38.77 -1.01
CA ARG A 998 -16.56 38.95 0.25
C ARG A 998 -17.98 39.42 -0.01
N LYS A 999 -18.97 38.76 0.59
CA LYS A 999 -20.37 39.19 0.61
C LYS A 999 -20.71 39.92 1.90
N GLU A 1000 -21.60 40.91 1.79
CA GLU A 1000 -22.11 41.66 2.95
C GLU A 1000 -23.12 40.84 3.77
N THR A 1001 -23.88 39.94 3.14
CA THR A 1001 -24.91 39.12 3.82
C THR A 1001 -25.03 37.72 3.22
N GLY A 1002 -25.30 36.75 4.08
CA GLY A 1002 -25.52 35.34 3.72
C GLY A 1002 -24.24 34.56 3.44
N LEU A 1003 -24.32 33.23 3.60
CA LEU A 1003 -23.28 32.30 3.17
C LEU A 1003 -23.57 31.82 1.75
N ASP A 1004 -22.53 31.44 1.02
CA ASP A 1004 -22.70 30.77 -0.27
C ASP A 1004 -23.30 29.37 -0.04
N PRO A 1005 -24.48 29.03 -0.60
CA PRO A 1005 -25.08 27.72 -0.38
C PRO A 1005 -24.29 26.55 -0.98
N TYR A 1006 -23.32 26.81 -1.87
CA TYR A 1006 -22.54 25.77 -2.56
C TYR A 1006 -21.08 25.64 -2.10
N SER A 1007 -20.57 26.58 -1.30
CA SER A 1007 -19.21 26.53 -0.75
C SER A 1007 -19.20 25.83 0.61
N ILE A 1008 -18.30 24.87 0.81
CA ILE A 1008 -18.15 24.19 2.10
C ILE A 1008 -17.39 25.10 3.06
N GLY A 1009 -17.94 25.34 4.26
CA GLY A 1009 -17.35 26.20 5.28
C GLY A 1009 -18.24 27.38 5.70
N THR A 1010 -17.72 28.23 6.57
CA THR A 1010 -18.44 29.31 7.28
C THR A 1010 -17.99 30.72 6.89
N SER A 1011 -17.13 30.84 5.88
CA SER A 1011 -16.55 32.12 5.45
C SER A 1011 -17.57 33.11 4.88
N PRO A 1012 -17.31 34.43 5.00
CA PRO A 1012 -18.09 35.46 4.33
C PRO A 1012 -17.76 35.60 2.83
N TYR A 1013 -17.01 34.67 2.25
CA TYR A 1013 -16.60 34.73 0.84
C TYR A 1013 -17.44 33.79 -0.03
N THR A 1014 -17.63 34.17 -1.29
CA THR A 1014 -18.24 33.36 -2.35
C THR A 1014 -17.24 33.19 -3.48
N GLU A 1015 -17.12 31.97 -4.01
CA GLU A 1015 -16.33 31.74 -5.22
C GLU A 1015 -17.06 32.33 -6.44
N VAL A 1016 -16.43 33.32 -7.07
CA VAL A 1016 -16.99 34.00 -8.24
C VAL A 1016 -16.41 33.47 -9.55
N ARG A 1017 -15.19 32.92 -9.53
CA ARG A 1017 -14.49 32.37 -10.69
C ARG A 1017 -13.45 31.34 -10.25
N ARG A 1018 -13.20 30.34 -11.09
CA ARG A 1018 -12.07 29.42 -10.94
C ARG A 1018 -11.42 29.11 -12.28
N TRP A 1019 -10.10 28.95 -12.28
CA TRP A 1019 -9.36 28.29 -13.35
C TRP A 1019 -8.83 26.95 -12.87
N ILE A 1020 -8.92 25.95 -13.75
CA ILE A 1020 -8.51 24.57 -13.50
C ILE A 1020 -7.42 24.20 -14.51
N PHE A 1021 -6.21 23.97 -13.99
CA PHE A 1021 -5.04 23.58 -14.76
C PHE A 1021 -4.79 22.09 -14.58
N TRP A 1022 -5.29 21.29 -15.51
CA TRP A 1022 -5.14 19.83 -15.50
C TRP A 1022 -4.33 19.35 -16.71
N ARG A 1023 -3.39 18.41 -16.48
CA ARG A 1023 -2.53 17.84 -17.53
C ARG A 1023 -3.32 17.03 -18.56
N SER A 1024 -4.52 16.56 -18.21
CA SER A 1024 -5.42 15.82 -19.09
C SER A 1024 -6.27 16.70 -20.00
N GLU A 1025 -6.14 18.04 -19.90
CA GLU A 1025 -6.91 18.99 -20.69
C GLU A 1025 -5.98 19.74 -21.67
N ASP A 1026 -6.44 19.97 -22.89
CA ASP A 1026 -5.66 20.71 -23.92
C ASP A 1026 -5.44 22.18 -23.56
N ALA A 1027 -6.31 22.75 -22.72
CA ALA A 1027 -6.26 24.11 -22.22
C ALA A 1027 -6.88 24.21 -20.83
N PRO A 1028 -6.51 25.20 -20.01
CA PRO A 1028 -7.12 25.41 -18.70
C PRO A 1028 -8.63 25.64 -18.81
N LEU A 1029 -9.39 24.99 -17.92
CA LEU A 1029 -10.84 25.16 -17.87
C LEU A 1029 -11.18 26.33 -16.95
N ARG A 1030 -12.01 27.25 -17.44
CA ARG A 1030 -12.67 28.25 -16.60
C ARG A 1030 -13.98 27.69 -16.07
N TRP A 1031 -14.24 27.93 -14.80
CA TRP A 1031 -15.48 27.59 -14.11
C TRP A 1031 -16.16 28.84 -13.58
#